data_AF-A0A2P4ZMN1-F1
#
_entry.id   AF-A0A2P4ZMN1-F1
#
_cell.length_a   1.000
_cell.length_b   1.000
_cell.length_c   1.000
_cell.angle_alpha   90.00
_cell.angle_beta   90.00
_cell.angle_gamma   90.00
#
_symmetry.space_group_name_H-M   'P 1'
#
loop_
_entity.id
_entity.type
_entity.pdbx_description
1 polymer ?
#
loop_
_entity_poly.entity_id
_entity_poly.type
_entity_poly.pdbx_seq_one_letter_code
_entity_poly.pdbx_strand_id
1 'polypeptide(L)'
;MKTFTVRVFGAAVVVFSGRSVATNFLNHNQLVSGFEDPNWFLQNIPFLDVPSQQIQDVYYYRWQTYKEHITYTSSQYGYLLTEFLLPTGYGSPYNGINAAAGHHIVEGRWIRDQKYGRDEVNFWLAGPGQFAKPQTDNYNLDASDWAHEYSFWVANAVWRQYLVTGDADFAISHLDNLVKQYRGWDNHFNSDLGLYWQVPVWDASECTAASYSSGNPYHGGAGYRPTINGYQYGDARAIASLATLKGDSALASEYTGRANALQTAMQTHLWDSGRQFFMHLPRDNNPSLQLFDTREIMGYFPWQFDMPQSANIAAFSQLKDSQGFAATYGPTTAERRSPYYMDMNATCLQWDGPSWPYATSQVLTAVENVLNDYPSQSYITSTDYFNLLSAYAATQYRNGVPYVAEAHNPDSNSWMYDTYNHSEDYNHSTYIDNVIAGLLGLRGQSNSTLTVNPLIPSSWDYFMLENVAYHGHNVTVLWDKTGQHYNQGSGLRVFVDGAVTANRDTIGFLTVNIGSAVAQTFDAQVNIAVNSQAYSQYTTPFASWTSQYDNVWRAIDGIVYRNAVPQNTRWTSYQSPNASDYFGVDLRRPQAVSNVKLFFYTDGGGVKLPSSYDLQYLSGSSWVTVPGQQRSVSSTASNSPTTITFPTITTSQLRVVAPNPGSGNGWGLSEFEVWAPAIYKIQNKNSGKLMGVQNASTANSANIQQYDDNGTRDHLWQLIKAPGGWYKIKNLNSGLLLAVQGASTANSAQLQQFQDSGTDDHLWRVKSDPNGYFMIQNKNSGLLVGVDGESTANSANVVQFQDNGTPDHLWSLLPSVPVS
;
A
#
# COMPACT_ATOMS: atom_id res chain seq x y z
N MET A 1 -51.90 3.62 -15.38
CA MET A 1 -50.96 2.92 -14.48
C MET A 1 -49.91 2.23 -15.34
N LYS A 2 -48.71 2.82 -15.45
CA LYS A 2 -47.54 2.18 -16.06
C LYS A 2 -46.48 2.10 -14.96
N THR A 3 -46.23 0.90 -14.48
CA THR A 3 -45.25 0.59 -13.45
C THR A 3 -43.84 0.69 -14.06
N PHE A 4 -43.03 1.60 -13.55
CA PHE A 4 -41.61 1.67 -13.85
C PHE A 4 -40.87 0.63 -13.01
N THR A 5 -40.29 -0.36 -13.67
CA THR A 5 -39.41 -1.34 -13.05
C THR A 5 -38.01 -0.74 -12.96
N VAL A 6 -37.59 -0.33 -11.77
CA VAL A 6 -36.19 0.02 -11.49
C VAL A 6 -35.38 -1.28 -11.49
N ARG A 7 -34.43 -1.42 -12.43
CA ARG A 7 -33.43 -2.48 -12.40
C ARG A 7 -32.25 -1.99 -11.56
N VAL A 8 -32.00 -2.65 -10.43
CA VAL A 8 -30.78 -2.48 -9.64
C VAL A 8 -29.68 -3.29 -10.30
N PHE A 9 -28.58 -2.63 -10.68
CA PHE A 9 -27.38 -3.27 -11.21
C PHE A 9 -26.54 -3.80 -10.04
N GLY A 10 -26.29 -5.11 -10.02
CA GLY A 10 -25.30 -5.73 -9.13
C GLY A 10 -23.93 -5.71 -9.80
N ALA A 11 -23.20 -4.61 -9.64
CA ALA A 11 -21.74 -4.64 -9.58
C ALA A 11 -21.34 -4.85 -8.12
N ALA A 12 -20.14 -5.38 -7.84
CA ALA A 12 -19.59 -5.44 -6.49
C ALA A 12 -19.39 -4.00 -5.97
N VAL A 13 -20.46 -3.43 -5.41
CA VAL A 13 -20.42 -2.12 -4.75
C VAL A 13 -19.89 -2.37 -3.35
N VAL A 14 -18.86 -1.62 -2.96
CA VAL A 14 -18.52 -1.44 -1.55
C VAL A 14 -19.74 -0.81 -0.88
N VAL A 15 -20.51 -1.63 -0.16
CA VAL A 15 -21.73 -1.16 0.50
C VAL A 15 -21.32 -0.49 1.81
N PHE A 16 -21.30 0.84 1.83
CA PHE A 16 -21.42 1.54 3.10
C PHE A 16 -22.76 1.16 3.71
N SER A 17 -22.76 0.64 4.94
CA SER A 17 -23.96 0.37 5.72
C SER A 17 -24.57 1.70 6.20
N GLY A 18 -25.02 2.54 5.26
CA GLY A 18 -25.52 3.89 5.53
C GLY A 18 -25.53 4.73 4.26
N ARG A 19 -26.53 5.63 4.14
CA ARG A 19 -26.78 6.48 2.97
C ARG A 19 -25.66 7.53 2.75
N SER A 20 -24.49 7.18 2.23
CA SER A 20 -23.56 8.21 1.71
C SER A 20 -23.98 8.59 0.29
N VAL A 21 -24.58 9.77 0.13
CA VAL A 21 -24.97 10.29 -1.18
C VAL A 21 -23.78 11.04 -1.76
N ALA A 22 -23.25 10.59 -2.91
CA ALA A 22 -22.20 11.32 -3.61
C ALA A 22 -22.78 12.57 -4.32
N THR A 23 -21.99 13.63 -4.43
CA THR A 23 -22.31 14.73 -5.37
C THR A 23 -21.93 14.30 -6.80
N ASN A 24 -22.49 14.98 -7.80
CA ASN A 24 -22.23 14.70 -9.21
C ASN A 24 -22.26 16.00 -10.02
N PHE A 25 -21.44 16.96 -9.60
CA PHE A 25 -21.31 18.29 -10.22
C PHE A 25 -20.36 18.25 -11.41
N LEU A 26 -19.30 17.45 -11.34
CA LEU A 26 -18.36 17.22 -12.44
C LEU A 26 -18.82 16.08 -13.34
N ASN A 27 -18.39 16.11 -14.60
CA ASN A 27 -18.58 14.98 -15.52
C ASN A 27 -17.46 13.96 -15.33
N HIS A 28 -17.61 13.05 -14.36
CA HIS A 28 -16.57 12.06 -14.00
C HIS A 28 -16.14 11.20 -15.19
N ASN A 29 -17.09 10.74 -16.01
CA ASN A 29 -16.79 9.91 -17.18
C ASN A 29 -15.89 10.63 -18.20
N GLN A 30 -16.03 11.95 -18.34
CA GLN A 30 -15.19 12.75 -19.22
C GLN A 30 -13.78 12.91 -18.65
N LEU A 31 -13.66 13.13 -17.34
CA LEU A 31 -12.37 13.30 -16.66
C LEU A 31 -11.49 12.06 -16.73
N VAL A 32 -12.10 10.87 -16.70
CA VAL A 32 -11.37 9.59 -16.84
C VAL A 32 -11.46 9.00 -18.25
N SER A 33 -11.92 9.77 -19.24
CA SER A 33 -11.95 9.30 -20.62
C SER A 33 -10.52 9.16 -21.15
N GLY A 34 -10.20 8.00 -21.73
CA GLY A 34 -8.86 7.68 -22.24
C GLY A 34 -7.94 6.96 -21.25
N PHE A 35 -8.32 6.83 -19.97
CA PHE A 35 -7.62 5.99 -19.00
C PHE A 35 -8.06 4.52 -19.12
N GLU A 36 -7.19 3.60 -18.73
CA GLU A 36 -7.49 2.18 -18.79
C GLU A 36 -8.35 1.72 -17.61
N ASP A 37 -9.43 1.01 -17.91
CA ASP A 37 -10.42 0.61 -16.91
C ASP A 37 -10.94 1.81 -16.09
N PRO A 38 -11.69 2.72 -16.74
CA PRO A 38 -12.24 3.93 -16.12
C PRO A 38 -13.18 3.61 -14.94
N ASN A 39 -13.74 2.40 -14.89
CA ASN A 39 -14.60 1.97 -13.78
C ASN A 39 -13.85 1.91 -12.45
N TRP A 40 -12.58 1.51 -12.44
CA TRP A 40 -11.79 1.54 -11.22
C TRP A 40 -11.65 2.96 -10.68
N PHE A 41 -11.39 3.95 -11.54
CA PHE A 41 -11.28 5.35 -11.14
C PHE A 41 -12.60 5.88 -10.58
N LEU A 42 -13.71 5.64 -11.28
CA LEU A 42 -15.07 6.00 -10.84
C LEU A 42 -15.43 5.44 -9.46
N GLN A 43 -14.86 4.29 -9.08
CA GLN A 43 -15.11 3.66 -7.79
C GLN A 43 -14.15 4.14 -6.70
N ASN A 44 -12.93 4.56 -7.04
CA ASN A 44 -11.85 4.68 -6.06
C ASN A 44 -11.36 6.10 -5.79
N ILE A 45 -11.36 7.00 -6.77
CA ILE A 45 -10.64 8.27 -6.64
C ILE A 45 -11.58 9.47 -6.44
N PRO A 46 -11.10 10.54 -5.78
CA PRO A 46 -11.73 11.85 -5.86
C PRO A 46 -11.56 12.48 -7.25
N PHE A 47 -12.48 13.37 -7.64
CA PHE A 47 -12.45 14.05 -8.95
C PHE A 47 -12.05 15.51 -8.81
N LEU A 48 -11.12 15.97 -9.65
CA LEU A 48 -10.51 17.28 -9.58
C LEU A 48 -10.83 18.13 -10.82
N ASP A 49 -11.28 19.36 -10.61
CA ASP A 49 -11.32 20.42 -11.62
C ASP A 49 -10.56 21.66 -11.09
N VAL A 50 -9.51 22.08 -11.80
CA VAL A 50 -8.67 23.23 -11.42
C VAL A 50 -8.28 24.08 -12.64
N PRO A 51 -7.99 25.38 -12.47
CA PRO A 51 -7.55 26.24 -13.57
C PRO A 51 -6.21 25.83 -14.21
N SER A 52 -5.36 25.10 -13.48
CA SER A 52 -4.07 24.62 -14.00
C SER A 52 -4.24 23.25 -14.65
N GLN A 53 -4.30 23.22 -15.98
CA GLN A 53 -4.37 21.98 -16.75
C GLN A 53 -3.21 21.03 -16.41
N GLN A 54 -2.00 21.58 -16.24
CA GLN A 54 -0.81 20.79 -15.94
C GLN A 54 -0.95 20.02 -14.61
N ILE A 55 -1.49 20.66 -13.57
CA ILE A 55 -1.72 20.02 -12.27
C ILE A 55 -2.81 18.96 -12.40
N GLN A 56 -3.88 19.25 -13.14
CA GLN A 56 -4.98 18.32 -13.35
C GLN A 56 -4.54 17.07 -14.13
N ASP A 57 -3.78 17.24 -15.22
CA ASP A 57 -3.27 16.14 -16.05
C ASP A 57 -2.37 15.21 -15.23
N VAL A 58 -1.45 15.79 -14.45
CA VAL A 58 -0.56 15.00 -13.58
C VAL A 58 -1.35 14.35 -12.44
N TYR A 59 -2.38 14.98 -11.89
CA TYR A 59 -3.24 14.38 -10.85
C TYR A 59 -3.89 13.08 -11.34
N TYR A 60 -4.51 13.09 -12.52
CA TYR A 60 -5.14 11.88 -13.06
C TYR A 60 -4.11 10.85 -13.53
N TYR A 61 -2.99 11.30 -14.13
CA TYR A 61 -1.86 10.43 -14.47
C TYR A 61 -1.30 9.71 -13.25
N ARG A 62 -1.13 10.41 -12.12
CA ARG A 62 -0.58 9.81 -10.89
C ARG A 62 -1.53 8.81 -10.24
N TRP A 63 -2.84 8.95 -10.43
CA TRP A 63 -3.79 7.89 -10.06
C TRP A 63 -3.64 6.64 -10.94
N GLN A 64 -3.37 6.83 -12.23
CA GLN A 64 -3.10 5.75 -13.17
C GLN A 64 -1.79 5.02 -12.83
N THR A 65 -0.71 5.74 -12.51
CA THR A 65 0.53 5.11 -12.03
C THR A 65 0.29 4.38 -10.71
N TYR A 66 -0.36 5.01 -9.73
CA TYR A 66 -0.67 4.34 -8.46
C TYR A 66 -1.43 3.03 -8.67
N LYS A 67 -2.42 3.02 -9.57
CA LYS A 67 -3.19 1.82 -9.92
C LYS A 67 -2.30 0.71 -10.49
N GLU A 68 -1.36 1.03 -11.37
CA GLU A 68 -0.45 0.04 -11.97
C GLU A 68 0.45 -0.65 -10.94
N HIS A 69 0.79 0.06 -9.87
CA HIS A 69 1.59 -0.48 -8.79
C HIS A 69 0.79 -1.36 -7.81
N ILE A 70 -0.54 -1.38 -7.88
CA ILE A 70 -1.38 -2.30 -7.10
C ILE A 70 -1.24 -3.71 -7.65
N THR A 71 -0.39 -4.50 -7.01
CA THR A 71 -0.11 -5.89 -7.38
C THR A 71 -0.74 -6.83 -6.36
N TYR A 72 -1.51 -7.83 -6.80
CA TYR A 72 -2.00 -8.86 -5.90
C TYR A 72 -0.88 -9.89 -5.67
N THR A 73 -0.38 -9.99 -4.44
CA THR A 73 0.81 -10.80 -4.12
C THR A 73 0.48 -12.27 -3.99
N SER A 74 -0.44 -12.60 -3.08
CA SER A 74 -0.92 -13.95 -2.82
C SER A 74 -2.26 -13.94 -2.11
N SER A 75 -2.96 -15.07 -2.12
CA SER A 75 -4.18 -15.27 -1.31
C SER A 75 -3.96 -15.12 0.21
N GLN A 76 -2.71 -15.08 0.68
CA GLN A 76 -2.38 -14.88 2.10
C GLN A 76 -2.14 -13.41 2.44
N TYR A 77 -1.50 -12.65 1.54
CA TYR A 77 -1.00 -11.31 1.84
C TYR A 77 -1.78 -10.20 1.13
N GLY A 78 -2.61 -10.53 0.14
CA GLY A 78 -3.46 -9.55 -0.54
C GLY A 78 -2.66 -8.64 -1.46
N TYR A 79 -2.99 -7.35 -1.46
CA TYR A 79 -2.33 -6.36 -2.32
C TYR A 79 -1.05 -5.78 -1.72
N LEU A 80 -0.12 -5.42 -2.60
CA LEU A 80 1.09 -4.65 -2.35
C LEU A 80 1.16 -3.50 -3.36
N LEU A 81 1.72 -2.36 -2.97
CA LEU A 81 2.18 -1.31 -3.87
C LEU A 81 3.66 -1.54 -4.16
N THR A 82 3.98 -1.84 -5.42
CA THR A 82 5.39 -1.92 -5.84
C THR A 82 5.98 -0.52 -6.03
N GLU A 83 7.31 -0.43 -5.96
CA GLU A 83 8.04 0.81 -6.26
C GLU A 83 8.40 0.88 -7.75
N PHE A 84 9.00 -0.20 -8.27
CA PHE A 84 9.23 -0.43 -9.68
C PHE A 84 8.18 -1.39 -10.24
N LEU A 85 7.76 -1.15 -11.49
CA LEU A 85 6.84 -2.05 -12.16
C LEU A 85 7.46 -3.44 -12.39
N LEU A 86 8.74 -3.55 -12.77
CA LEU A 86 9.38 -4.87 -12.86
C LEU A 86 10.05 -5.31 -11.56
N PRO A 87 10.08 -6.63 -11.28
CA PRO A 87 10.88 -7.19 -10.21
C PRO A 87 12.34 -6.76 -10.24
N THR A 88 12.83 -6.17 -9.14
CA THR A 88 14.24 -5.86 -8.95
C THR A 88 14.95 -6.97 -8.16
N GLY A 89 16.28 -7.09 -8.32
CA GLY A 89 17.06 -8.14 -7.65
C GLY A 89 17.24 -7.93 -6.14
N TYR A 90 16.96 -6.74 -5.64
CA TYR A 90 17.08 -6.32 -4.23
C TYR A 90 15.72 -6.13 -3.55
N GLY A 91 14.62 -6.40 -4.26
CA GLY A 91 13.28 -6.40 -3.67
C GLY A 91 13.07 -7.57 -2.72
N SER A 92 12.23 -7.35 -1.71
CA SER A 92 11.67 -8.41 -0.88
C SER A 92 10.81 -9.38 -1.71
N PRO A 93 10.34 -10.52 -1.15
CA PRO A 93 9.38 -11.39 -1.83
C PRO A 93 8.22 -10.59 -2.43
N TYR A 94 7.71 -11.02 -3.59
CA TYR A 94 6.65 -10.31 -4.32
C TYR A 94 7.03 -8.92 -4.86
N ASN A 95 8.33 -8.57 -4.93
CA ASN A 95 8.84 -7.28 -5.40
C ASN A 95 8.49 -6.09 -4.49
N GLY A 96 8.36 -6.31 -3.19
CA GLY A 96 8.20 -5.20 -2.24
C GLY A 96 9.51 -4.49 -1.98
N ILE A 97 9.53 -3.16 -2.02
CA ILE A 97 10.65 -2.31 -1.60
C ILE A 97 10.11 -1.27 -0.62
N ASN A 98 10.68 -1.17 0.59
CA ASN A 98 10.10 -0.32 1.64
C ASN A 98 10.57 1.14 1.58
N ALA A 99 11.53 1.49 0.71
CA ALA A 99 12.07 2.85 0.57
C ALA A 99 10.96 3.91 0.43
N ALA A 100 10.02 3.70 -0.50
CA ALA A 100 8.85 4.58 -0.65
C ALA A 100 7.53 4.05 -0.08
N ALA A 101 7.52 2.96 0.70
CA ALA A 101 6.27 2.43 1.26
C ALA A 101 5.52 3.46 2.13
N GLY A 102 6.26 4.36 2.81
CA GLY A 102 5.66 5.48 3.56
C GLY A 102 4.95 6.48 2.65
N HIS A 103 5.47 6.71 1.44
CA HIS A 103 4.80 7.50 0.40
C HIS A 103 3.58 6.77 -0.14
N HIS A 104 3.66 5.47 -0.43
CA HIS A 104 2.56 4.69 -1.00
C HIS A 104 1.32 4.68 -0.12
N ILE A 105 1.51 4.49 1.20
CA ILE A 105 0.43 4.51 2.20
C ILE A 105 -0.21 5.89 2.26
N VAL A 106 0.59 6.96 2.25
CA VAL A 106 0.09 8.34 2.34
C VAL A 106 -0.60 8.78 1.04
N GLU A 107 -0.10 8.40 -0.13
CA GLU A 107 -0.72 8.70 -1.42
C GLU A 107 -2.05 7.95 -1.56
N GLY A 108 -2.07 6.66 -1.17
CA GLY A 108 -3.21 5.76 -1.26
C GLY A 108 -4.33 6.02 -0.24
N ARG A 109 -4.08 6.79 0.82
CA ARG A 109 -5.09 7.03 1.87
C ARG A 109 -6.37 7.71 1.37
N TRP A 110 -6.32 8.32 0.18
CA TRP A 110 -7.45 8.96 -0.49
C TRP A 110 -8.29 8.00 -1.35
N ILE A 111 -7.84 6.75 -1.52
CA ILE A 111 -8.59 5.71 -2.22
C ILE A 111 -9.78 5.28 -1.37
N ARG A 112 -10.94 5.16 -2.01
CA ARG A 112 -12.17 4.70 -1.38
C ARG A 112 -12.10 3.26 -0.89
N ASP A 113 -11.59 2.32 -1.69
CA ASP A 113 -11.45 0.93 -1.26
C ASP A 113 -10.23 0.78 -0.36
N GLN A 114 -10.47 0.78 0.96
CA GLN A 114 -9.41 0.76 1.95
C GLN A 114 -8.63 -0.56 1.98
N LYS A 115 -9.05 -1.61 1.25
CA LYS A 115 -8.32 -2.89 1.24
C LYS A 115 -6.88 -2.73 0.76
N TYR A 116 -6.63 -1.83 -0.19
CA TYR A 116 -5.29 -1.64 -0.77
C TYR A 116 -4.31 -1.11 0.30
N GLY A 117 -4.65 -0.03 0.99
CA GLY A 117 -3.82 0.51 2.07
C GLY A 117 -3.74 -0.43 3.29
N ARG A 118 -4.80 -1.19 3.59
CA ARG A 118 -4.76 -2.19 4.68
C ARG A 118 -3.84 -3.36 4.37
N ASP A 119 -3.91 -3.90 3.17
CA ASP A 119 -3.08 -5.03 2.77
C ASP A 119 -1.61 -4.60 2.64
N GLU A 120 -1.32 -3.40 2.15
CA GLU A 120 0.03 -2.80 2.16
C GLU A 120 0.64 -2.72 3.57
N VAL A 121 -0.12 -2.17 4.53
CA VAL A 121 0.31 -2.08 5.93
C VAL A 121 0.51 -3.48 6.53
N ASN A 122 -0.38 -4.43 6.23
CA ASN A 122 -0.23 -5.82 6.66
C ASN A 122 1.01 -6.48 6.04
N PHE A 123 1.29 -6.24 4.76
CA PHE A 123 2.43 -6.80 4.06
C PHE A 123 3.73 -6.43 4.79
N TRP A 124 3.91 -5.15 5.12
CA TRP A 124 5.13 -4.67 5.76
C TRP A 124 5.23 -4.99 7.25
N LEU A 125 4.13 -4.88 8.00
CA LEU A 125 4.15 -4.98 9.46
C LEU A 125 3.73 -6.34 10.03
N ALA A 126 3.08 -7.18 9.22
CA ALA A 126 2.52 -8.46 9.65
C ALA A 126 2.68 -9.58 8.60
N GLY A 127 3.47 -9.33 7.54
CA GLY A 127 3.60 -10.19 6.38
C GLY A 127 5.05 -10.26 5.88
N PRO A 128 5.28 -10.37 4.56
CA PRO A 128 6.60 -10.58 3.98
C PRO A 128 7.66 -9.55 4.36
N GLY A 129 7.27 -8.31 4.68
CA GLY A 129 8.20 -7.30 5.19
C GLY A 129 8.91 -7.72 6.49
N GLN A 130 8.26 -8.55 7.33
CA GLN A 130 8.84 -9.03 8.58
C GLN A 130 9.63 -10.34 8.43
N PHE A 131 9.77 -10.88 7.22
CA PHE A 131 10.55 -12.10 7.01
C PHE A 131 12.03 -11.79 7.13
N ALA A 132 12.79 -12.78 7.62
CA ALA A 132 14.24 -12.63 7.71
C ALA A 132 14.85 -12.42 6.32
N LYS A 133 15.83 -11.53 6.24
CA LYS A 133 16.65 -11.39 5.04
C LYS A 133 17.52 -12.63 4.84
N PRO A 134 17.65 -13.15 3.60
CA PRO A 134 18.57 -14.24 3.31
C PRO A 134 20.00 -13.88 3.70
N GLN A 135 20.76 -14.81 4.29
CA GLN A 135 22.18 -14.58 4.63
C GLN A 135 23.08 -14.32 3.40
N THR A 136 22.57 -14.60 2.20
CA THR A 136 23.24 -14.35 0.92
C THR A 136 22.98 -12.94 0.37
N ASP A 137 22.10 -12.18 1.00
CA ASP A 137 21.80 -10.80 0.66
C ASP A 137 22.94 -9.90 1.16
N ASN A 138 23.69 -9.31 0.22
CA ASN A 138 24.78 -8.39 0.51
C ASN A 138 24.40 -6.92 0.22
N TYR A 139 23.11 -6.60 0.07
CA TYR A 139 22.65 -5.24 -0.16
C TYR A 139 22.75 -4.47 1.16
N ASN A 140 21.73 -4.46 2.02
CA ASN A 140 21.87 -3.91 3.37
C ASN A 140 22.28 -4.97 4.40
N LEU A 141 23.53 -4.87 4.87
CA LEU A 141 24.09 -5.75 5.91
C LEU A 141 23.66 -5.36 7.33
N ASP A 142 23.11 -4.16 7.52
CA ASP A 142 22.64 -3.68 8.82
C ASP A 142 21.18 -4.08 9.09
N ALA A 143 20.49 -4.63 8.09
CA ALA A 143 19.10 -5.08 8.16
C ALA A 143 18.99 -6.60 8.38
N SER A 144 18.05 -7.01 9.24
CA SER A 144 17.77 -8.43 9.50
C SER A 144 16.41 -8.90 8.96
N ASP A 145 15.56 -7.97 8.53
CA ASP A 145 14.28 -8.20 7.87
C ASP A 145 14.06 -7.16 6.76
N TRP A 146 13.09 -7.42 5.88
CA TRP A 146 12.83 -6.61 4.70
C TRP A 146 12.20 -5.23 5.01
N ALA A 147 11.56 -5.06 6.16
CA ALA A 147 10.96 -3.80 6.58
C ALA A 147 11.99 -2.81 7.16
N HIS A 148 13.23 -3.26 7.38
CA HIS A 148 14.36 -2.43 7.79
C HIS A 148 15.43 -2.29 6.70
N GLU A 149 15.13 -2.68 5.45
CA GLU A 149 16.06 -2.50 4.32
C GLU A 149 16.40 -1.03 4.10
N TYR A 150 15.36 -0.19 4.06
CA TYR A 150 15.48 1.26 4.00
C TYR A 150 14.82 1.90 5.23
N SER A 151 15.27 3.10 5.58
CA SER A 151 14.64 3.94 6.60
C SER A 151 13.15 4.16 6.29
N PHE A 152 12.28 3.92 7.26
CA PHE A 152 10.84 3.78 6.99
C PHE A 152 9.98 4.45 8.08
N TRP A 153 9.27 5.54 7.75
CA TRP A 153 8.35 6.29 8.64
C TRP A 153 6.92 5.72 8.67
N VAL A 154 6.82 4.41 8.86
CA VAL A 154 5.54 3.69 8.68
C VAL A 154 4.50 4.01 9.75
N ALA A 155 4.90 4.27 11.01
CA ALA A 155 3.91 4.58 12.03
C ALA A 155 3.23 5.93 11.75
N ASN A 156 3.99 6.93 11.28
CA ASN A 156 3.44 8.17 10.79
C ASN A 156 2.52 7.97 9.58
N ALA A 157 2.92 7.15 8.62
CA ALA A 157 2.08 6.85 7.45
C ALA A 157 0.76 6.18 7.84
N VAL A 158 0.77 5.20 8.75
CA VAL A 158 -0.42 4.53 9.28
C VAL A 158 -1.31 5.51 10.04
N TRP A 159 -0.74 6.40 10.86
CA TRP A 159 -1.49 7.47 11.52
C TRP A 159 -2.16 8.40 10.50
N ARG A 160 -1.44 8.85 9.48
CA ARG A 160 -1.96 9.71 8.41
C ARG A 160 -3.05 9.03 7.58
N GLN A 161 -2.97 7.72 7.37
CA GLN A 161 -4.04 6.94 6.77
C GLN A 161 -5.29 6.94 7.66
N TYR A 162 -5.13 6.63 8.96
CA TYR A 162 -6.23 6.65 9.93
C TYR A 162 -6.96 7.99 9.98
N LEU A 163 -6.24 9.12 9.96
CA LEU A 163 -6.85 10.45 9.97
C LEU A 163 -7.80 10.70 8.78
N VAL A 164 -7.66 9.95 7.67
CA VAL A 164 -8.52 10.05 6.48
C VAL A 164 -9.56 8.92 6.45
N THR A 165 -9.20 7.69 6.81
CA THR A 165 -10.13 6.55 6.74
C THR A 165 -11.09 6.48 7.91
N GLY A 166 -10.71 7.00 9.08
CA GLY A 166 -11.43 6.84 10.34
C GLY A 166 -11.34 5.43 10.95
N ASP A 167 -10.57 4.52 10.36
CA ASP A 167 -10.44 3.12 10.81
C ASP A 167 -9.46 2.99 11.98
N ALA A 168 -9.89 3.47 13.15
CA ALA A 168 -9.11 3.40 14.39
C ALA A 168 -8.79 1.96 14.79
N ASP A 169 -9.74 1.05 14.62
CA ASP A 169 -9.59 -0.36 14.99
C ASP A 169 -8.43 -1.02 14.24
N PHE A 170 -8.29 -0.73 12.94
CA PHE A 170 -7.17 -1.22 12.14
C PHE A 170 -5.84 -0.61 12.58
N ALA A 171 -5.76 0.71 12.74
CA ALA A 171 -4.50 1.37 13.13
C ALA A 171 -4.03 0.94 14.54
N ILE A 172 -4.95 0.89 15.51
CA ILE A 172 -4.67 0.46 16.88
C ILE A 172 -4.16 -0.99 16.91
N SER A 173 -4.61 -1.86 16.01
CA SER A 173 -4.08 -3.22 16.02
C SER A 173 -2.64 -3.40 15.66
N HIS A 174 -2.15 -2.52 14.82
CA HIS A 174 -0.76 -2.56 14.43
C HIS A 174 0.12 -1.89 15.47
N LEU A 175 -0.42 -1.33 16.57
CA LEU A 175 0.37 -0.63 17.59
C LEU A 175 1.57 -1.46 18.08
N ASP A 176 1.38 -2.75 18.36
CA ASP A 176 2.49 -3.61 18.80
C ASP A 176 3.52 -3.84 17.68
N ASN A 177 3.06 -3.98 16.43
CA ASN A 177 3.94 -4.14 15.27
C ASN A 177 4.70 -2.84 14.96
N LEU A 178 4.07 -1.68 15.15
CA LEU A 178 4.68 -0.36 15.00
C LEU A 178 5.73 -0.11 16.08
N VAL A 179 5.46 -0.52 17.32
CA VAL A 179 6.46 -0.51 18.40
C VAL A 179 7.64 -1.42 18.09
N LYS A 180 7.38 -2.62 17.53
CA LYS A 180 8.43 -3.53 17.07
C LYS A 180 9.27 -2.88 15.97
N GLN A 181 8.63 -2.32 14.96
CA GLN A 181 9.31 -1.63 13.85
C GLN A 181 10.17 -0.46 14.35
N TYR A 182 9.62 0.40 15.22
CA TYR A 182 10.36 1.53 15.78
C TYR A 182 11.65 1.08 16.49
N ARG A 183 11.53 0.05 17.33
CA ARG A 183 12.64 -0.48 18.13
C ARG A 183 13.61 -1.34 17.31
N GLY A 184 13.22 -1.79 16.12
CA GLY A 184 14.12 -2.50 15.21
C GLY A 184 15.33 -1.68 14.79
N TRP A 185 15.22 -0.35 14.86
CA TRP A 185 16.33 0.58 14.63
C TRP A 185 17.21 0.87 15.88
N ASP A 186 16.99 0.21 17.02
CA ASP A 186 17.76 0.50 18.25
C ASP A 186 19.27 0.20 18.08
N ASN A 187 19.65 -0.69 17.16
CA ASN A 187 21.05 -0.93 16.78
C ASN A 187 21.71 0.28 16.06
N HIS A 188 20.90 1.22 15.54
CA HIS A 188 21.35 2.46 14.93
C HIS A 188 21.34 3.64 15.91
N PHE A 189 20.89 3.44 17.15
CA PHE A 189 20.79 4.51 18.14
C PHE A 189 22.10 4.73 18.89
N ASN A 190 22.61 5.96 18.90
CA ASN A 190 23.72 6.37 19.75
C ASN A 190 23.17 7.02 21.02
N SER A 191 23.36 6.38 22.18
CA SER A 191 22.87 6.86 23.47
C SER A 191 23.56 8.13 23.98
N ASP A 192 24.80 8.38 23.58
CA ASP A 192 25.56 9.55 24.04
C ASP A 192 25.08 10.84 23.35
N LEU A 193 24.68 10.73 22.07
CA LEU A 193 24.13 11.84 21.30
C LEU A 193 22.60 11.91 21.32
N GLY A 194 21.94 10.79 21.63
CA GLY A 194 20.49 10.66 21.52
C GLY A 194 19.98 10.68 20.07
N LEU A 195 20.79 10.25 19.11
CA LEU A 195 20.49 10.28 17.68
C LEU A 195 20.62 8.89 17.04
N TYR A 196 19.80 8.64 16.02
CA TYR A 196 19.95 7.52 15.11
C TYR A 196 20.92 7.87 13.98
N TRP A 197 21.74 6.92 13.53
CA TRP A 197 22.58 7.06 12.36
C TRP A 197 22.08 6.22 11.18
N GLN A 198 22.44 6.61 9.96
CA GLN A 198 22.14 5.84 8.76
C GLN A 198 23.20 6.09 7.67
N VAL A 199 23.37 5.13 6.76
CA VAL A 199 24.12 5.30 5.51
C VAL A 199 23.18 5.84 4.42
N PRO A 200 23.58 6.86 3.64
CA PRO A 200 22.69 7.53 2.68
C PRO A 200 21.94 6.59 1.71
N VAL A 201 22.58 5.52 1.21
CA VAL A 201 21.91 4.52 0.34
C VAL A 201 20.72 3.84 1.02
N TRP A 202 20.79 3.60 2.34
CA TRP A 202 19.70 3.01 3.13
C TRP A 202 18.64 4.03 3.57
N ASP A 203 18.83 5.31 3.27
CA ASP A 203 17.76 6.31 3.25
C ASP A 203 17.09 6.44 1.86
N ALA A 204 17.44 5.54 0.93
CA ALA A 204 17.12 5.64 -0.49
C ALA A 204 17.68 6.93 -1.13
N SER A 205 18.89 7.32 -0.70
CA SER A 205 19.58 8.53 -1.15
C SER A 205 21.08 8.25 -1.31
N GLU A 206 21.45 7.33 -2.20
CA GLU A 206 22.87 7.01 -2.43
C GLU A 206 23.63 8.20 -3.05
N CYS A 207 24.95 8.24 -2.88
CA CYS A 207 25.80 9.23 -3.55
C CYS A 207 25.35 10.69 -3.32
N THR A 208 25.11 11.00 -2.04
CA THR A 208 24.89 12.36 -1.55
C THR A 208 26.21 13.13 -1.46
N ALA A 209 26.14 14.45 -1.23
CA ALA A 209 27.33 15.26 -0.99
C ALA A 209 28.14 14.72 0.20
N ALA A 210 27.47 14.28 1.27
CA ALA A 210 28.12 13.63 2.40
C ALA A 210 28.84 12.33 2.02
N SER A 211 28.27 11.54 1.09
CA SER A 211 28.84 10.28 0.64
C SER A 211 30.20 10.45 -0.07
N TYR A 212 30.38 11.53 -0.84
CA TYR A 212 31.63 11.80 -1.57
C TYR A 212 32.83 12.11 -0.68
N SER A 213 32.60 12.45 0.61
CA SER A 213 33.68 12.58 1.59
C SER A 213 34.27 11.23 2.03
N SER A 214 33.67 10.11 1.61
CA SER A 214 34.13 8.75 1.91
C SER A 214 34.88 8.10 0.75
N GLY A 215 35.62 7.03 1.02
CA GLY A 215 36.29 6.23 -0.02
C GLY A 215 35.34 5.36 -0.86
N ASN A 216 34.05 5.32 -0.55
CA ASN A 216 33.04 4.55 -1.26
C ASN A 216 31.71 5.34 -1.30
N PRO A 217 31.49 6.21 -2.29
CA PRO A 217 30.30 7.07 -2.33
C PRO A 217 28.96 6.32 -2.35
N TYR A 218 28.91 5.06 -2.77
CA TYR A 218 27.66 4.30 -2.75
C TYR A 218 27.29 3.84 -1.33
N HIS A 219 28.22 3.19 -0.62
CA HIS A 219 27.99 2.65 0.74
C HIS A 219 28.57 3.51 1.88
N GLY A 220 29.00 4.74 1.58
CA GLY A 220 29.69 5.63 2.51
C GLY A 220 28.91 6.89 2.84
N GLY A 221 29.45 7.68 3.78
CA GLY A 221 28.77 8.85 4.34
C GLY A 221 27.85 8.52 5.51
N ALA A 222 28.13 7.44 6.26
CA ALA A 222 27.39 7.10 7.47
C ALA A 222 27.39 8.27 8.46
N GLY A 223 26.21 8.66 8.93
CA GLY A 223 26.08 9.81 9.81
C GLY A 223 24.74 9.89 10.51
N TYR A 224 24.66 10.81 11.47
CA TYR A 224 23.41 11.19 12.10
C TYR A 224 22.71 12.19 11.19
N ARG A 225 21.66 11.71 10.52
CA ARG A 225 21.02 12.40 9.39
C ARG A 225 19.66 12.96 9.78
N PRO A 226 19.25 14.14 9.26
CA PRO A 226 17.90 14.66 9.47
C PRO A 226 16.76 13.74 8.98
N THR A 227 17.05 12.82 8.06
CA THR A 227 16.15 11.76 7.55
C THR A 227 15.64 10.84 8.67
N ILE A 228 16.41 9.81 9.04
CA ILE A 228 16.00 8.77 9.99
C ILE A 228 15.61 9.33 11.37
N ASN A 229 16.22 10.44 11.79
CA ASN A 229 15.85 11.08 13.06
C ASN A 229 14.50 11.81 12.95
N GLY A 230 14.19 12.46 11.82
CA GLY A 230 12.86 12.99 11.55
C GLY A 230 11.81 11.88 11.44
N TYR A 231 12.15 10.77 10.79
CA TYR A 231 11.27 9.61 10.64
C TYR A 231 10.94 8.96 11.98
N GLN A 232 11.95 8.69 12.82
CA GLN A 232 11.74 8.16 14.16
C GLN A 232 10.98 9.16 15.04
N TYR A 233 11.19 10.48 14.91
CA TYR A 233 10.36 11.44 15.62
C TYR A 233 8.88 11.31 15.21
N GLY A 234 8.60 11.33 13.90
CA GLY A 234 7.24 11.19 13.36
C GLY A 234 6.56 9.89 13.81
N ASP A 235 7.30 8.79 13.79
CA ASP A 235 6.80 7.48 14.20
C ASP A 235 6.54 7.41 15.70
N ALA A 236 7.42 7.98 16.54
CA ALA A 236 7.18 8.07 17.98
C ALA A 236 5.93 8.89 18.31
N ARG A 237 5.70 10.01 17.62
CA ARG A 237 4.48 10.83 17.79
C ARG A 237 3.22 10.07 17.37
N ALA A 238 3.29 9.31 16.28
CA ALA A 238 2.20 8.47 15.81
C ALA A 238 1.86 7.34 16.79
N ILE A 239 2.88 6.60 17.27
CA ILE A 239 2.71 5.55 18.28
C ILE A 239 2.09 6.12 19.56
N ALA A 240 2.56 7.28 20.04
CA ALA A 240 1.99 7.93 21.21
C ALA A 240 0.51 8.32 21.01
N SER A 241 0.15 8.76 19.81
CA SER A 241 -1.23 9.14 19.46
C SER A 241 -2.15 7.91 19.39
N LEU A 242 -1.70 6.82 18.77
CA LEU A 242 -2.42 5.54 18.71
C LEU A 242 -2.55 4.89 20.10
N ALA A 243 -1.50 4.94 20.92
CA ALA A 243 -1.56 4.48 22.31
C ALA A 243 -2.59 5.27 23.12
N THR A 244 -2.65 6.59 22.93
CA THR A 244 -3.70 7.42 23.53
C THR A 244 -5.09 7.01 23.09
N LEU A 245 -5.31 6.74 21.79
CA LEU A 245 -6.60 6.24 21.29
C LEU A 245 -6.99 4.88 21.87
N LYS A 246 -6.01 3.99 22.08
CA LYS A 246 -6.21 2.69 22.74
C LYS A 246 -6.49 2.82 24.25
N GLY A 247 -6.16 3.95 24.87
CA GLY A 247 -6.21 4.15 26.32
C GLY A 247 -4.95 3.68 27.08
N ASP A 248 -3.84 3.45 26.37
CA ASP A 248 -2.54 3.07 26.95
C ASP A 248 -1.69 4.30 27.27
N SER A 249 -1.94 4.91 28.44
CA SER A 249 -1.26 6.14 28.87
C SER A 249 0.24 5.94 29.13
N ALA A 250 0.67 4.73 29.49
CA ALA A 250 2.07 4.44 29.78
C ALA A 250 2.90 4.44 28.49
N LEU A 251 2.44 3.71 27.47
CA LEU A 251 3.08 3.68 26.16
C LEU A 251 3.03 5.05 25.48
N ALA A 252 1.91 5.76 25.60
CA ALA A 252 1.79 7.13 25.10
C ALA A 252 2.84 8.08 25.72
N SER A 253 3.05 7.97 27.03
CA SER A 253 4.04 8.77 27.75
C SER A 253 5.48 8.40 27.37
N GLU A 254 5.78 7.10 27.21
CA GLU A 254 7.09 6.63 26.77
C GLU A 254 7.46 7.24 25.40
N TYR A 255 6.59 7.08 24.41
CA TYR A 255 6.88 7.51 23.04
C TYR A 255 6.81 9.03 22.87
N THR A 256 5.98 9.72 23.66
CA THR A 256 6.07 11.19 23.78
C THR A 256 7.43 11.62 24.31
N GLY A 257 7.94 10.94 25.34
CA GLY A 257 9.27 11.20 25.91
C GLY A 257 10.39 10.98 24.89
N ARG A 258 10.35 9.86 24.15
CA ARG A 258 11.31 9.56 23.06
C ARG A 258 11.31 10.63 21.98
N ALA A 259 10.14 11.02 21.49
CA ALA A 259 10.02 12.07 20.48
C ALA A 259 10.60 13.41 20.97
N ASN A 260 10.28 13.83 22.20
CA ASN A 260 10.79 15.08 22.76
C ASN A 260 12.32 15.06 22.97
N ALA A 261 12.87 13.91 23.40
CA ALA A 261 14.31 13.73 23.53
C ALA A 261 15.01 13.83 22.17
N LEU A 262 14.45 13.20 21.13
CA LEU A 262 15.01 13.22 19.78
C LEU A 262 14.94 14.62 19.14
N GLN A 263 13.84 15.35 19.36
CA GLN A 263 13.72 16.77 18.98
C GLN A 263 14.83 17.62 19.60
N THR A 264 15.09 17.42 20.90
CA THR A 264 16.15 18.12 21.63
C THR A 264 17.54 17.77 21.09
N ALA A 265 17.80 16.47 20.84
CA ALA A 265 19.06 15.99 20.30
C ALA A 265 19.33 16.55 18.90
N MET A 266 18.35 16.52 17.99
CA MET A 266 18.48 17.10 16.65
C MET A 266 18.75 18.60 16.70
N GLN A 267 18.03 19.34 17.54
CA GLN A 267 18.24 20.78 17.72
C GLN A 267 19.64 21.08 18.29
N THR A 268 20.19 20.20 19.12
CA THR A 268 21.50 20.39 19.76
C THR A 268 22.64 20.08 18.80
N HIS A 269 22.53 18.97 18.07
CA HIS A 269 23.64 18.38 17.35
C HIS A 269 23.59 18.59 15.84
N LEU A 270 22.39 18.74 15.25
CA LEU A 270 22.22 18.80 13.79
C LEU A 270 21.86 20.21 13.30
N TRP A 271 21.34 21.09 14.15
CA TRP A 271 21.04 22.47 13.76
C TRP A 271 22.30 23.35 13.77
N ASP A 272 22.64 23.90 12.61
CA ASP A 272 23.67 24.93 12.51
C ASP A 272 23.06 26.33 12.60
N SER A 273 23.39 27.06 13.67
CA SER A 273 22.87 28.42 13.88
C SER A 273 23.47 29.47 12.95
N GLY A 274 24.67 29.27 12.39
CA GLY A 274 25.25 30.21 11.42
C GLY A 274 24.61 30.04 10.05
N ARG A 275 24.36 28.79 9.64
CA ARG A 275 23.77 28.41 8.36
C ARG A 275 22.25 28.37 8.39
N GLN A 276 21.64 28.40 9.57
CA GLN A 276 20.20 28.33 9.81
C GLN A 276 19.57 27.09 9.14
N PHE A 277 20.17 25.92 9.36
CA PHE A 277 19.77 24.69 8.66
C PHE A 277 20.11 23.42 9.46
N PHE A 278 19.34 22.34 9.26
CA PHE A 278 19.68 21.02 9.78
C PHE A 278 20.66 20.30 8.86
N MET A 279 21.80 19.91 9.39
CA MET A 279 22.94 19.42 8.63
C MET A 279 23.19 17.94 8.90
N HIS A 280 23.88 17.28 7.97
CA HIS A 280 24.45 15.96 8.19
C HIS A 280 25.59 16.04 9.23
N LEU A 281 25.59 15.14 10.22
CA LEU A 281 26.71 14.96 11.14
C LEU A 281 27.41 13.63 10.83
N PRO A 282 28.63 13.64 10.23
CA PRO A 282 29.36 12.42 9.94
C PRO A 282 29.62 11.63 11.23
N ARG A 283 29.34 10.31 11.19
CA ARG A 283 29.59 9.41 12.32
C ARG A 283 31.04 8.98 12.36
N ASP A 284 31.57 8.61 11.20
CA ASP A 284 32.87 7.97 11.07
C ASP A 284 34.01 9.01 11.00
N ASN A 285 35.12 8.74 11.69
CA ASN A 285 36.32 9.58 11.74
C ASN A 285 36.08 11.06 12.14
N ASN A 286 35.04 11.34 12.92
CA ASN A 286 34.63 12.70 13.31
C ASN A 286 34.60 12.91 14.84
N PRO A 287 35.74 12.80 15.55
CA PRO A 287 35.77 12.88 17.02
C PRO A 287 35.39 14.26 17.57
N SER A 288 35.44 15.31 16.75
CA SER A 288 35.07 16.68 17.10
C SER A 288 33.58 16.99 16.83
N LEU A 289 32.81 16.00 16.36
CA LEU A 289 31.40 16.13 16.02
C LEU A 289 31.10 17.35 15.14
N GLN A 290 31.96 17.59 14.15
CA GLN A 290 31.76 18.70 13.21
C GLN A 290 30.66 18.35 12.21
N LEU A 291 29.75 19.29 12.00
CA LEU A 291 28.72 19.19 10.98
C LEU A 291 29.35 19.22 9.59
N PHE A 292 28.79 18.46 8.66
CA PHE A 292 29.17 18.52 7.25
C PHE A 292 28.84 19.89 6.66
N ASP A 293 29.62 20.34 5.66
CA ASP A 293 29.54 21.70 5.15
C ASP A 293 28.31 21.97 4.28
N THR A 294 27.89 20.97 3.48
CA THR A 294 26.83 21.11 2.48
C THR A 294 25.44 20.95 3.08
N ARG A 295 24.53 21.89 2.81
CA ARG A 295 23.09 21.72 3.01
C ARG A 295 22.53 20.75 1.99
N GLU A 296 21.86 19.73 2.49
CA GLU A 296 21.16 18.74 1.66
C GLU A 296 19.64 18.88 1.91
N ILE A 297 18.82 18.60 0.91
CA ILE A 297 17.37 18.82 0.93
C ILE A 297 16.68 18.10 2.09
N MET A 298 17.25 16.98 2.55
CA MET A 298 16.78 16.21 3.69
C MET A 298 16.71 17.03 4.99
N GLY A 299 17.46 18.13 5.09
CA GLY A 299 17.36 19.05 6.23
C GLY A 299 15.96 19.63 6.42
N TYR A 300 15.10 19.58 5.39
CA TYR A 300 13.68 19.96 5.49
C TYR A 300 12.75 18.85 5.99
N PHE A 301 13.16 17.59 5.95
CA PHE A 301 12.27 16.46 6.25
C PHE A 301 11.71 16.46 7.68
N PRO A 302 12.41 16.96 8.72
CA PRO A 302 11.82 17.08 10.06
C PRO A 302 10.50 17.87 10.11
N TRP A 303 10.32 18.89 9.25
CA TRP A 303 9.08 19.68 9.20
C TRP A 303 7.89 18.89 8.61
N GLN A 304 8.12 17.79 7.88
CA GLN A 304 7.04 16.88 7.46
C GLN A 304 6.30 16.27 8.67
N PHE A 305 6.94 16.26 9.85
CA PHE A 305 6.43 15.66 11.08
C PHE A 305 6.15 16.70 12.17
N ASP A 306 6.15 18.00 11.86
CA ASP A 306 6.00 19.10 12.82
C ASP A 306 7.07 19.10 13.92
N MET A 307 8.28 18.64 13.59
CA MET A 307 9.36 18.46 14.56
C MET A 307 10.09 19.76 14.93
N PRO A 308 10.58 20.61 14.00
CA PRO A 308 11.40 21.75 14.42
C PRO A 308 10.60 22.86 15.09
N GLN A 309 11.27 23.79 15.76
CA GLN A 309 10.64 24.94 16.38
C GLN A 309 10.43 26.08 15.37
N SER A 310 9.52 27.02 15.67
CA SER A 310 9.25 28.16 14.80
C SER A 310 10.47 29.06 14.56
N ALA A 311 11.45 29.05 15.47
CA ALA A 311 12.72 29.76 15.30
C ALA A 311 13.58 29.20 14.15
N ASN A 312 13.33 27.97 13.70
CA ASN A 312 14.11 27.33 12.64
C ASN A 312 13.61 27.67 11.21
N ILE A 313 12.48 28.38 11.06
CA ILE A 313 11.81 28.55 9.76
C ILE A 313 12.65 29.36 8.74
N ALA A 314 13.66 30.10 9.20
CA ALA A 314 14.59 30.81 8.31
C ALA A 314 15.28 29.89 7.28
N ALA A 315 15.39 28.58 7.57
CA ALA A 315 15.89 27.54 6.66
C ALA A 315 15.19 27.53 5.29
N PHE A 316 13.89 27.84 5.24
CA PHE A 316 13.12 27.81 3.99
C PHE A 316 13.52 28.91 2.99
N SER A 317 14.28 29.92 3.43
CA SER A 317 14.89 30.90 2.52
C SER A 317 15.76 30.22 1.46
N GLN A 318 16.39 29.09 1.79
CA GLN A 318 17.26 28.37 0.87
C GLN A 318 16.51 27.66 -0.26
N LEU A 319 15.21 27.36 -0.13
CA LEU A 319 14.39 26.86 -1.25
C LEU A 319 14.21 27.88 -2.37
N LYS A 320 14.37 29.17 -2.06
CA LYS A 320 14.19 30.28 -2.99
C LYS A 320 15.51 30.89 -3.46
N ASP A 321 16.62 30.45 -2.86
CA ASP A 321 17.95 30.93 -3.18
C ASP A 321 18.51 30.18 -4.39
N SER A 322 18.88 30.91 -5.44
CA SER A 322 19.50 30.38 -6.66
C SER A 322 20.85 29.67 -6.45
N GLN A 323 21.50 29.88 -5.31
CA GLN A 323 22.69 29.13 -4.89
C GLN A 323 22.37 28.11 -3.78
N GLY A 324 21.14 28.16 -3.26
CA GLY A 324 20.58 27.16 -2.36
C GLY A 324 19.97 26.04 -3.17
N PHE A 325 18.67 25.79 -3.01
CA PHE A 325 17.97 24.69 -3.68
C PHE A 325 17.16 25.12 -4.90
N ALA A 326 17.02 26.42 -5.17
CA ALA A 326 16.13 26.89 -6.24
C ALA A 326 16.68 26.53 -7.62
N ALA A 327 15.87 25.81 -8.41
CA ALA A 327 16.11 25.53 -9.81
C ALA A 327 14.78 25.51 -10.60
N THR A 328 14.88 25.41 -11.93
CA THR A 328 13.71 25.51 -12.83
C THR A 328 12.80 24.29 -12.71
N TYR A 329 13.39 23.10 -12.61
CA TYR A 329 12.69 21.81 -12.59
C TYR A 329 12.84 21.12 -11.24
N GLY A 330 12.49 21.85 -10.19
CA GLY A 330 12.36 21.37 -8.81
C GLY A 330 13.35 22.01 -7.84
N PRO A 331 13.27 21.69 -6.54
CA PRO A 331 14.39 21.92 -5.65
C PRO A 331 15.48 20.87 -5.92
N THR A 332 16.75 21.27 -5.84
CA THR A 332 17.90 20.35 -5.94
C THR A 332 18.07 19.54 -4.66
N THR A 333 18.63 18.33 -4.72
CA THR A 333 18.88 17.53 -3.50
C THR A 333 20.06 18.01 -2.64
N ALA A 334 20.98 18.77 -3.23
CA ALA A 334 22.02 19.50 -2.49
C ALA A 334 22.04 20.97 -2.90
N GLU A 335 22.52 21.86 -2.02
CA GLU A 335 22.66 23.27 -2.37
C GLU A 335 23.64 23.46 -3.54
N ARG A 336 23.27 24.32 -4.48
CA ARG A 336 24.02 24.54 -5.74
C ARG A 336 25.41 25.13 -5.54
N ARG A 337 25.67 25.74 -4.38
CA ARG A 337 26.99 26.24 -3.96
C ARG A 337 27.92 25.16 -3.43
N SER A 338 27.45 23.92 -3.27
CA SER A 338 28.28 22.81 -2.81
C SER A 338 29.38 22.50 -3.82
N PRO A 339 30.62 22.18 -3.39
CA PRO A 339 31.64 21.67 -4.29
C PRO A 339 31.30 20.29 -4.88
N TYR A 340 30.32 19.59 -4.31
CA TYR A 340 29.83 18.29 -4.77
C TYR A 340 28.58 18.40 -5.65
N TYR A 341 28.10 19.61 -5.96
CA TYR A 341 26.86 19.77 -6.71
C TYR A 341 26.97 19.16 -8.12
N MET A 342 26.14 18.14 -8.40
CA MET A 342 26.09 17.43 -9.69
C MET A 342 27.46 16.85 -10.13
N ASP A 343 28.19 16.17 -9.24
CA ASP A 343 29.52 15.63 -9.55
C ASP A 343 29.44 14.49 -10.58
N MET A 344 29.77 14.81 -11.83
CA MET A 344 29.70 13.88 -12.98
C MET A 344 30.62 12.66 -12.90
N ASN A 345 31.50 12.55 -11.89
CA ASN A 345 32.38 11.39 -11.71
C ASN A 345 31.74 10.24 -10.91
N ALA A 346 30.48 10.38 -10.52
CA ALA A 346 29.75 9.34 -9.80
C ALA A 346 29.55 8.06 -10.63
N THR A 347 29.61 6.91 -9.96
CA THR A 347 29.36 5.58 -10.55
C THR A 347 28.02 4.98 -10.11
N CYS A 348 27.08 5.82 -9.69
CA CYS A 348 25.85 5.51 -8.95
C CYS A 348 24.76 6.56 -9.25
N LEU A 349 23.53 6.34 -8.78
CA LEU A 349 22.44 7.30 -8.92
C LEU A 349 22.68 8.47 -7.97
N GLN A 350 22.90 9.68 -8.50
CA GLN A 350 23.38 10.79 -7.68
C GLN A 350 22.25 11.48 -6.94
N TRP A 351 22.48 11.73 -5.65
CA TRP A 351 21.63 12.55 -4.77
C TRP A 351 22.34 13.85 -4.36
N ASP A 352 23.36 14.26 -5.08
CA ASP A 352 24.19 15.45 -4.81
C ASP A 352 23.75 16.72 -5.54
N GLY A 353 22.57 16.73 -6.16
CA GLY A 353 22.13 17.85 -6.97
C GLY A 353 20.83 17.66 -7.74
N PRO A 354 20.57 16.51 -8.39
CA PRO A 354 19.35 16.32 -9.19
C PRO A 354 18.07 16.59 -8.39
N SER A 355 16.97 16.94 -9.07
CA SER A 355 15.68 17.02 -8.40
C SER A 355 15.03 15.65 -8.36
N TRP A 356 14.79 15.13 -7.15
CA TRP A 356 14.15 13.83 -6.95
C TRP A 356 12.67 14.02 -6.55
N PRO A 357 11.70 13.40 -7.24
CA PRO A 357 10.29 13.39 -6.84
C PRO A 357 10.09 12.96 -5.38
N TYR A 358 10.85 11.97 -4.91
CA TYR A 358 10.86 11.50 -3.53
C TYR A 358 11.07 12.67 -2.55
N ALA A 359 12.22 13.35 -2.62
CA ALA A 359 12.55 14.46 -1.74
C ALA A 359 11.65 15.70 -1.97
N THR A 360 11.33 16.00 -3.23
CA THR A 360 10.46 17.14 -3.58
C THR A 360 9.09 17.01 -2.92
N SER A 361 8.52 15.80 -2.91
CA SER A 361 7.22 15.52 -2.30
C SER A 361 7.23 15.63 -0.77
N GLN A 362 8.33 15.25 -0.12
CA GLN A 362 8.53 15.46 1.33
C GLN A 362 8.69 16.95 1.67
N VAL A 363 9.44 17.71 0.86
CA VAL A 363 9.59 19.16 1.03
C VAL A 363 8.25 19.87 0.86
N LEU A 364 7.44 19.48 -0.12
CA LEU A 364 6.08 20.01 -0.27
C LEU A 364 5.25 19.78 0.99
N THR A 365 5.30 18.57 1.56
CA THR A 365 4.61 18.26 2.82
C THR A 365 5.15 19.09 4.00
N ALA A 366 6.46 19.33 4.06
CA ALA A 366 7.07 20.20 5.07
C ALA A 366 6.61 21.66 4.94
N VAL A 367 6.53 22.20 3.71
CA VAL A 367 6.02 23.56 3.47
C VAL A 367 4.53 23.64 3.81
N GLU A 368 3.74 22.63 3.45
CA GLU A 368 2.32 22.52 3.82
C GLU A 368 2.14 22.66 5.34
N ASN A 369 2.86 21.87 6.11
CA ASN A 369 2.80 21.91 7.58
C ASN A 369 3.23 23.27 8.12
N VAL A 370 4.33 23.86 7.62
CA VAL A 370 4.76 25.20 8.03
C VAL A 370 3.70 26.28 7.78
N LEU A 371 2.95 26.18 6.68
CA LEU A 371 1.92 27.17 6.36
C LEU A 371 0.62 26.97 7.15
N ASN A 372 0.38 25.79 7.71
CA ASN A 372 -0.85 25.45 8.42
C ASN A 372 -0.68 25.41 9.94
N ASP A 373 0.43 24.84 10.42
CA ASP A 373 0.59 24.39 11.80
C ASP A 373 1.61 25.23 12.59
N TYR A 374 2.35 26.11 11.90
CA TYR A 374 3.32 27.03 12.51
C TYR A 374 2.81 28.48 12.55
N PRO A 375 3.35 29.33 13.44
CA PRO A 375 3.05 30.76 13.44
C PRO A 375 3.35 31.42 12.09
N SER A 376 2.55 32.42 11.74
CA SER A 376 2.73 33.22 10.52
C SER A 376 4.16 33.74 10.38
N GLN A 377 4.71 33.64 9.17
CA GLN A 377 6.11 33.94 8.86
C GLN A 377 6.24 34.35 7.37
N SER A 378 7.42 34.83 6.96
CA SER A 378 7.66 35.40 5.61
C SER A 378 8.73 34.68 4.77
N TYR A 379 9.37 33.65 5.33
CA TYR A 379 10.40 32.86 4.66
C TYR A 379 9.84 31.95 3.57
N ILE A 380 8.62 31.43 3.74
CA ILE A 380 7.92 30.64 2.73
C ILE A 380 6.42 30.99 2.74
N THR A 381 5.81 31.12 1.58
CA THR A 381 4.41 31.56 1.43
C THR A 381 3.57 30.53 0.68
N SER A 382 2.24 30.68 0.68
CA SER A 382 1.37 29.85 -0.17
C SER A 382 1.65 30.01 -1.66
N THR A 383 2.11 31.19 -2.08
CA THR A 383 2.58 31.41 -3.46
C THR A 383 3.84 30.59 -3.76
N ASP A 384 4.77 30.52 -2.81
CA ASP A 384 5.97 29.69 -2.97
C ASP A 384 5.62 28.20 -3.00
N TYR A 385 4.68 27.74 -2.18
CA TYR A 385 4.14 26.37 -2.24
C TYR A 385 3.55 26.06 -3.62
N PHE A 386 2.69 26.93 -4.13
CA PHE A 386 2.07 26.76 -5.46
C PHE A 386 3.13 26.70 -6.57
N ASN A 387 4.15 27.56 -6.51
CA ASN A 387 5.24 27.57 -7.49
C ASN A 387 6.06 26.28 -7.43
N LEU A 388 6.36 25.77 -6.23
CA LEU A 388 7.08 24.52 -6.03
C LEU A 388 6.29 23.32 -6.58
N LEU A 389 4.99 23.24 -6.27
CA LEU A 389 4.10 22.19 -6.79
C LEU A 389 3.94 22.29 -8.31
N SER A 390 3.87 23.51 -8.86
CA SER A 390 3.78 23.72 -10.31
C SER A 390 5.07 23.29 -11.02
N ALA A 391 6.25 23.59 -10.45
CA ALA A 391 7.52 23.10 -10.97
C ALA A 391 7.60 21.56 -10.91
N TYR A 392 7.10 20.94 -9.84
CA TYR A 392 7.02 19.48 -9.72
C TYR A 392 5.99 18.85 -10.67
N ALA A 393 4.88 19.52 -10.96
CA ALA A 393 3.98 19.09 -12.03
C ALA A 393 4.67 19.18 -13.40
N ALA A 394 5.49 20.22 -13.62
CA ALA A 394 6.20 20.43 -14.88
C ALA A 394 7.31 19.40 -15.14
N THR A 395 7.97 18.87 -14.11
CA THR A 395 8.94 17.78 -14.27
C THR A 395 8.25 16.49 -14.72
N GLN A 396 6.97 16.30 -14.40
CA GLN A 396 6.19 15.09 -14.68
C GLN A 396 5.64 15.02 -16.10
N TYR A 397 6.49 15.39 -17.07
CA TYR A 397 6.19 15.29 -18.50
C TYR A 397 7.39 14.72 -19.27
N ARG A 398 7.09 14.01 -20.34
CA ARG A 398 8.04 13.63 -21.38
C ARG A 398 7.36 13.78 -22.73
N ASN A 399 7.98 14.52 -23.65
CA ASN A 399 7.42 14.77 -24.99
C ASN A 399 5.98 15.34 -24.97
N GLY A 400 5.66 16.16 -23.96
CA GLY A 400 4.34 16.80 -23.82
C GLY A 400 3.23 15.92 -23.27
N VAL A 401 3.52 14.68 -22.85
CA VAL A 401 2.56 13.82 -22.14
C VAL A 401 3.02 13.59 -20.69
N PRO A 402 2.09 13.44 -19.73
CA PRO A 402 2.44 13.12 -18.35
C PRO A 402 3.33 11.87 -18.26
N TYR A 403 4.38 11.95 -17.47
CA TYR A 403 5.39 10.90 -17.32
C TYR A 403 6.19 11.11 -16.03
N VAL A 404 6.48 10.06 -15.28
CA VAL A 404 7.36 10.09 -14.10
C VAL A 404 8.44 9.02 -14.23
N ALA A 405 9.67 9.40 -13.87
CA ALA A 405 10.80 8.50 -13.66
C ALA A 405 11.55 8.86 -12.37
N GLU A 406 12.81 8.43 -12.26
CA GLU A 406 13.57 8.46 -11.01
C GLU A 406 13.99 9.86 -10.56
N ALA A 407 14.69 10.63 -11.41
CA ALA A 407 15.14 11.98 -11.07
C ALA A 407 15.08 12.92 -12.27
N HIS A 408 15.08 14.23 -12.03
CA HIS A 408 15.00 15.24 -13.08
C HIS A 408 16.20 16.18 -13.01
N ASN A 409 16.74 16.55 -14.18
CA ASN A 409 17.79 17.54 -14.25
C ASN A 409 17.24 18.90 -13.77
N PRO A 410 17.90 19.60 -12.83
CA PRO A 410 17.30 20.77 -12.19
C PRO A 410 17.20 22.00 -13.11
N ASP A 411 18.02 22.08 -14.16
CA ASP A 411 18.11 23.25 -15.05
C ASP A 411 17.57 22.99 -16.48
N SER A 412 17.45 21.73 -16.90
CA SER A 412 16.94 21.34 -18.22
C SER A 412 15.74 20.41 -18.12
N ASN A 413 14.84 20.48 -19.09
CA ASN A 413 13.66 19.61 -19.14
C ASN A 413 14.03 18.20 -19.59
N SER A 414 14.70 17.44 -18.73
CA SER A 414 15.12 16.07 -19.00
C SER A 414 15.12 15.21 -17.74
N TRP A 415 14.51 14.04 -17.87
CA TRP A 415 14.62 12.97 -16.90
C TRP A 415 16.04 12.40 -16.89
N MET A 416 16.55 12.18 -15.69
CA MET A 416 17.79 11.51 -15.36
C MET A 416 17.46 10.11 -14.82
N TYR A 417 18.39 9.17 -14.98
CA TYR A 417 18.23 7.78 -14.56
C TYR A 417 16.98 7.13 -15.14
N ASP A 418 16.64 7.49 -16.37
CA ASP A 418 15.43 7.03 -17.03
C ASP A 418 15.77 5.84 -17.94
N THR A 419 15.80 4.67 -17.32
CA THR A 419 16.18 3.41 -17.96
C THR A 419 14.93 2.71 -18.47
N TYR A 420 14.95 2.33 -19.76
CA TYR A 420 13.86 1.61 -20.42
C TYR A 420 13.56 0.27 -19.74
N ASN A 421 12.27 -0.07 -19.59
CA ASN A 421 11.78 -1.24 -18.84
C ASN A 421 12.18 -1.22 -17.35
N HIS A 422 12.34 -0.04 -16.75
CA HIS A 422 12.71 0.07 -15.35
C HIS A 422 12.05 1.30 -14.73
N SER A 423 12.41 2.47 -15.21
CA SER A 423 12.11 3.75 -14.55
C SER A 423 10.76 4.33 -14.94
N GLU A 424 10.06 3.74 -15.93
CA GLU A 424 8.74 4.22 -16.33
C GLU A 424 7.71 4.09 -15.19
N ASP A 425 6.91 5.13 -15.02
CA ASP A 425 5.79 5.17 -14.05
C ASP A 425 6.21 5.03 -12.58
N TYR A 426 7.49 5.26 -12.28
CA TYR A 426 8.11 5.01 -10.99
C TYR A 426 7.33 5.56 -9.77
N ASN A 427 6.95 4.64 -8.87
CA ASN A 427 6.17 4.94 -7.68
C ASN A 427 7.08 5.15 -6.48
N HIS A 428 7.75 6.29 -6.45
CA HIS A 428 8.72 6.62 -5.40
C HIS A 428 8.50 8.02 -4.82
N SER A 429 7.26 8.51 -4.81
CA SER A 429 6.93 9.85 -4.32
C SER A 429 5.43 10.02 -4.11
N THR A 430 5.03 11.05 -3.35
CA THR A 430 3.64 11.54 -3.39
C THR A 430 3.49 12.66 -4.42
N TYR A 431 2.26 12.86 -4.90
CA TYR A 431 1.83 14.03 -5.67
C TYR A 431 0.34 14.30 -5.43
N ILE A 432 -0.48 13.26 -5.49
CA ILE A 432 -1.92 13.32 -5.20
C ILE A 432 -2.14 13.87 -3.79
N ASP A 433 -1.38 13.38 -2.81
CA ASP A 433 -1.47 13.86 -1.43
C ASP A 433 -1.08 15.33 -1.32
N ASN A 434 -0.05 15.77 -2.05
CA ASN A 434 0.37 17.17 -2.05
C ASN A 434 -0.71 18.07 -2.68
N VAL A 435 -1.44 17.60 -3.70
CA VAL A 435 -2.59 18.34 -4.25
C VAL A 435 -3.75 18.40 -3.24
N ILE A 436 -4.17 17.25 -2.70
CA ILE A 436 -5.37 17.17 -1.85
C ILE A 436 -5.13 17.80 -0.46
N ALA A 437 -4.10 17.35 0.24
CA ALA A 437 -3.81 17.77 1.61
C ALA A 437 -3.16 19.17 1.64
N GLY A 438 -2.25 19.42 0.70
CA GLY A 438 -1.48 20.66 0.63
C GLY A 438 -2.18 21.77 -0.14
N LEU A 439 -2.26 21.66 -1.47
CA LEU A 439 -2.80 22.73 -2.32
C LEU A 439 -4.26 23.06 -1.98
N LEU A 440 -5.10 22.04 -1.86
CA LEU A 440 -6.53 22.18 -1.57
C LEU A 440 -6.83 22.17 -0.07
N GLY A 441 -5.86 21.79 0.76
CA GLY A 441 -5.90 22.02 2.20
C GLY A 441 -6.77 21.05 2.98
N LEU A 442 -7.07 19.84 2.49
CA LEU A 442 -7.87 18.87 3.24
C LEU A 442 -7.01 18.16 4.30
N ARG A 443 -7.12 18.61 5.55
CA ARG A 443 -6.31 18.18 6.68
C ARG A 443 -7.12 17.28 7.62
N GLY A 444 -6.87 15.98 7.53
CA GLY A 444 -7.56 14.96 8.33
C GLY A 444 -7.35 15.12 9.84
N GLN A 445 -8.36 14.70 10.61
CA GLN A 445 -8.43 14.82 12.07
C GLN A 445 -8.80 13.46 12.67
N SER A 446 -8.41 13.22 13.92
CA SER A 446 -8.75 12.00 14.66
C SER A 446 -10.17 12.01 15.24
N ASN A 447 -10.85 13.16 15.18
CA ASN A 447 -12.21 13.35 15.65
C ASN A 447 -13.18 13.47 14.45
N SER A 448 -14.46 13.72 14.73
CA SER A 448 -15.53 13.85 13.73
C SER A 448 -15.48 15.12 12.85
N THR A 449 -14.31 15.72 12.67
CA THR A 449 -14.16 16.94 11.86
C THR A 449 -13.16 16.76 10.73
N LEU A 450 -13.22 17.66 9.75
CA LEU A 450 -12.22 17.86 8.71
C LEU A 450 -11.82 19.34 8.74
N THR A 451 -10.53 19.61 8.65
CA THR A 451 -10.02 20.96 8.43
C THR A 451 -9.80 21.18 6.94
N VAL A 452 -10.25 22.33 6.42
CA VAL A 452 -10.03 22.75 5.03
C VAL A 452 -9.34 24.11 5.04
N ASN A 453 -8.09 24.18 4.56
CA ASN A 453 -7.34 25.44 4.47
C ASN A 453 -6.53 25.54 3.17
N PRO A 454 -7.16 25.95 2.05
CA PRO A 454 -6.54 25.91 0.74
C PRO A 454 -5.35 26.87 0.62
N LEU A 455 -4.26 26.41 -0.01
CA LEU A 455 -3.05 27.18 -0.32
C LEU A 455 -3.03 27.67 -1.79
N ILE A 456 -4.19 27.72 -2.44
CA ILE A 456 -4.33 28.15 -3.83
C ILE A 456 -3.86 29.61 -4.03
N PRO A 457 -3.34 29.97 -5.22
CA PRO A 457 -2.99 31.35 -5.52
C PRO A 457 -4.25 32.21 -5.66
N SER A 458 -4.13 33.50 -5.34
CA SER A 458 -5.25 34.46 -5.42
C SER A 458 -5.83 34.65 -6.83
N SER A 459 -5.11 34.21 -7.86
CA SER A 459 -5.55 34.21 -9.26
C SER A 459 -6.53 33.09 -9.60
N TRP A 460 -6.70 32.08 -8.74
CA TRP A 460 -7.67 31.01 -8.97
C TRP A 460 -9.07 31.48 -8.57
N ASP A 461 -9.93 31.66 -9.56
CA ASP A 461 -11.33 32.02 -9.35
C ASP A 461 -12.22 30.80 -9.06
N TYR A 462 -11.73 29.58 -9.32
CA TYR A 462 -12.45 28.33 -9.03
C TYR A 462 -11.51 27.15 -8.72
N PHE A 463 -12.04 26.13 -8.03
CA PHE A 463 -11.59 24.73 -8.07
C PHE A 463 -12.70 23.82 -7.50
N MET A 464 -12.65 22.52 -7.79
CA MET A 464 -13.47 21.52 -7.13
C MET A 464 -12.68 20.23 -6.92
N LEU A 465 -12.77 19.70 -5.71
CA LEU A 465 -12.40 18.32 -5.37
C LEU A 465 -13.66 17.60 -4.90
N GLU A 466 -14.15 16.70 -5.73
CA GLU A 466 -15.46 16.05 -5.58
C GLU A 466 -15.32 14.59 -5.11
N ASN A 467 -16.17 14.19 -4.16
CA ASN A 467 -16.32 12.83 -3.64
C ASN A 467 -15.04 12.22 -3.03
N VAL A 468 -14.32 13.00 -2.22
CA VAL A 468 -13.28 12.48 -1.33
C VAL A 468 -13.89 11.51 -0.33
N ALA A 469 -13.35 10.30 -0.23
CA ALA A 469 -13.73 9.37 0.83
C ALA A 469 -13.03 9.78 2.14
N TYR A 470 -13.79 10.28 3.11
CA TYR A 470 -13.25 10.73 4.40
C TYR A 470 -14.11 10.22 5.55
N HIS A 471 -13.53 9.42 6.45
CA HIS A 471 -14.23 8.75 7.56
C HIS A 471 -15.45 7.93 7.10
N GLY A 472 -15.41 7.42 5.87
CA GLY A 472 -16.53 6.69 5.24
C GLY A 472 -17.64 7.56 4.63
N HIS A 473 -17.50 8.88 4.67
CA HIS A 473 -18.41 9.85 4.03
C HIS A 473 -17.88 10.33 2.68
N ASN A 474 -18.78 10.88 1.85
CA ASN A 474 -18.40 11.60 0.62
C ASN A 474 -18.25 13.09 0.91
N VAL A 475 -17.05 13.63 0.75
CA VAL A 475 -16.76 15.05 0.94
C VAL A 475 -16.45 15.72 -0.40
N THR A 476 -17.13 16.82 -0.68
CA THR A 476 -16.85 17.66 -1.86
C THR A 476 -16.49 19.06 -1.39
N VAL A 477 -15.32 19.55 -1.77
CA VAL A 477 -14.84 20.90 -1.48
C VAL A 477 -14.78 21.67 -2.79
N LEU A 478 -15.47 22.80 -2.87
CA LEU A 478 -15.40 23.68 -4.04
C LEU A 478 -15.14 25.13 -3.63
N TRP A 479 -14.38 25.81 -4.46
CA TRP A 479 -14.26 27.26 -4.49
C TRP A 479 -14.84 27.75 -5.81
N ASP A 480 -15.76 28.70 -5.75
CA ASP A 480 -16.24 29.42 -6.92
C ASP A 480 -16.48 30.88 -6.53
N LYS A 481 -15.58 31.76 -6.96
CA LYS A 481 -15.61 33.17 -6.58
C LYS A 481 -16.91 33.87 -6.99
N THR A 482 -17.53 33.44 -8.08
CA THR A 482 -18.73 34.08 -8.67
C THR A 482 -20.01 33.26 -8.46
N GLY A 483 -19.86 31.97 -8.20
CA GLY A 483 -20.93 30.98 -8.17
C GLY A 483 -21.43 30.53 -9.55
N GLN A 484 -20.83 31.04 -10.64
CA GLN A 484 -21.29 30.78 -12.02
C GLN A 484 -20.59 29.60 -12.69
N HIS A 485 -19.41 29.20 -12.21
CA HIS A 485 -18.63 28.13 -12.86
C HIS A 485 -19.28 26.77 -12.61
N TYR A 486 -19.69 26.48 -11.36
CA TYR A 486 -20.35 25.21 -11.01
C TYR A 486 -21.86 25.33 -10.78
N ASN A 487 -22.41 26.55 -10.70
CA ASN A 487 -23.80 26.81 -10.33
C ASN A 487 -24.21 26.22 -8.96
N GLN A 488 -23.26 26.11 -8.02
CA GLN A 488 -23.48 25.61 -6.64
C GLN A 488 -23.41 26.74 -5.58
N GLY A 489 -23.45 28.00 -6.03
CA GLY A 489 -23.32 29.19 -5.19
C GLY A 489 -21.88 29.67 -5.05
N SER A 490 -21.69 30.94 -4.73
CA SER A 490 -20.37 31.57 -4.58
C SER A 490 -19.68 31.18 -3.27
N GLY A 491 -18.37 31.37 -3.23
CA GLY A 491 -17.52 31.18 -2.05
C GLY A 491 -16.87 29.80 -1.98
N LEU A 492 -16.22 29.53 -0.85
CA LEU A 492 -15.71 28.20 -0.49
C LEU A 492 -16.86 27.43 0.18
N ARG A 493 -17.17 26.25 -0.34
CA ARG A 493 -18.27 25.39 0.13
C ARG A 493 -17.79 23.97 0.32
N VAL A 494 -18.28 23.32 1.36
CA VAL A 494 -18.02 21.92 1.65
C VAL A 494 -19.33 21.17 1.80
N PHE A 495 -19.46 20.09 1.04
CA PHE A 495 -20.56 19.16 1.08
C PHE A 495 -20.12 17.88 1.78
N VAL A 496 -20.98 17.34 2.65
CA VAL A 496 -20.82 16.01 3.24
C VAL A 496 -22.07 15.21 2.89
N ASP A 497 -21.88 14.07 2.23
CA ASP A 497 -22.95 13.21 1.71
C ASP A 497 -24.02 13.99 0.93
N GLY A 498 -23.58 14.88 0.06
CA GLY A 498 -24.44 15.67 -0.83
C GLY A 498 -25.08 16.91 -0.20
N ALA A 499 -24.94 17.13 1.12
CA ALA A 499 -25.49 18.29 1.81
C ALA A 499 -24.40 19.33 2.10
N VAL A 500 -24.69 20.61 1.92
CA VAL A 500 -23.77 21.70 2.33
C VAL A 500 -23.66 21.71 3.86
N THR A 501 -22.45 21.50 4.37
CA THR A 501 -22.17 21.43 5.81
C THR A 501 -21.33 22.59 6.32
N ALA A 502 -20.51 23.20 5.46
CA ALA A 502 -19.76 24.41 5.77
C ALA A 502 -19.63 25.30 4.54
N ASN A 503 -19.59 26.61 4.74
CA ASN A 503 -19.33 27.57 3.66
C ASN A 503 -18.76 28.89 4.21
N ARG A 504 -18.11 29.66 3.34
CA ARG A 504 -17.69 31.05 3.57
C ARG A 504 -17.49 31.80 2.26
N ASP A 505 -17.58 33.13 2.30
CA ASP A 505 -17.51 33.96 1.08
C ASP A 505 -16.10 34.09 0.48
N THR A 506 -15.06 33.92 1.30
CA THR A 506 -13.65 34.04 0.89
C THR A 506 -12.92 32.72 0.99
N ILE A 507 -11.86 32.54 0.21
CA ILE A 507 -10.93 31.41 0.42
C ILE A 507 -10.27 31.49 1.81
N GLY A 508 -10.01 30.32 2.41
CA GLY A 508 -9.29 30.19 3.68
C GLY A 508 -9.89 29.14 4.61
N PHE A 509 -9.37 29.09 5.83
CA PHE A 509 -9.67 28.08 6.85
C PHE A 509 -11.18 27.85 7.10
N LEU A 510 -11.57 26.58 7.18
CA LEU A 510 -12.86 26.06 7.64
C LEU A 510 -12.65 24.81 8.49
N THR A 511 -13.45 24.67 9.55
CA THR A 511 -13.66 23.40 10.24
C THR A 511 -15.02 22.85 9.84
N VAL A 512 -15.05 21.62 9.35
CA VAL A 512 -16.24 20.96 8.83
C VAL A 512 -16.58 19.79 9.76
N ASN A 513 -17.82 19.72 10.22
CA ASN A 513 -18.30 18.55 10.97
C ASN A 513 -18.66 17.45 9.97
N ILE A 514 -17.97 16.31 10.05
CA ILE A 514 -18.21 15.16 9.17
C ILE A 514 -19.19 14.18 9.81
N GLY A 515 -19.19 14.08 11.14
CA GLY A 515 -19.94 13.07 11.88
C GLY A 515 -19.06 11.89 12.30
N SER A 516 -19.70 10.83 12.81
CA SER A 516 -18.99 9.62 13.25
C SER A 516 -18.55 8.80 12.05
N ALA A 517 -17.34 8.25 12.12
CA ALA A 517 -16.81 7.41 11.05
C ALA A 517 -17.70 6.20 10.74
N VAL A 518 -17.85 5.89 9.45
CA VAL A 518 -18.61 4.76 8.95
C VAL A 518 -17.65 3.65 8.53
N ALA A 519 -17.71 2.51 9.23
CA ALA A 519 -16.88 1.36 8.94
C ALA A 519 -17.17 0.78 7.54
N GLN A 520 -16.12 0.39 6.82
CA GLN A 520 -16.23 -0.31 5.55
C GLN A 520 -16.31 -1.82 5.75
N THR A 521 -17.16 -2.49 4.97
CA THR A 521 -17.17 -3.94 4.85
C THR A 521 -16.39 -4.37 3.62
N PHE A 522 -15.49 -5.35 3.78
CA PHE A 522 -14.67 -5.87 2.69
C PHE A 522 -15.17 -7.25 2.26
N ASP A 523 -15.02 -7.54 0.96
CA ASP A 523 -15.24 -8.90 0.45
C ASP A 523 -14.18 -9.84 1.06
N ALA A 524 -14.64 -11.01 1.53
CA ALA A 524 -13.78 -12.05 2.09
C ALA A 524 -13.23 -13.00 1.02
N GLN A 525 -13.52 -12.76 -0.26
CA GLN A 525 -12.91 -13.48 -1.36
C GLN A 525 -11.43 -13.11 -1.55
N VAL A 526 -10.64 -14.11 -1.91
CA VAL A 526 -9.23 -14.00 -2.27
C VAL A 526 -9.00 -14.55 -3.67
N ASN A 527 -8.04 -13.99 -4.40
CA ASN A 527 -7.60 -14.56 -5.67
C ASN A 527 -6.72 -15.78 -5.38
N ILE A 528 -7.18 -16.97 -5.74
CA ILE A 528 -6.49 -18.25 -5.54
C ILE A 528 -5.70 -18.70 -6.79
N ALA A 529 -5.81 -17.98 -7.90
CA ALA A 529 -5.04 -18.28 -9.11
C ALA A 529 -3.62 -17.72 -9.06
N VAL A 530 -3.44 -16.59 -8.39
CA VAL A 530 -2.14 -15.90 -8.26
C VAL A 530 -1.05 -16.80 -7.70
N ASN A 531 0.13 -16.74 -8.30
CA ASN A 531 1.34 -17.41 -7.83
C ASN A 531 2.60 -16.73 -8.40
N SER A 532 2.83 -15.47 -8.03
CA SER A 532 3.94 -14.67 -8.57
C SER A 532 5.33 -15.18 -8.19
N GLN A 533 5.43 -16.02 -7.16
CA GLN A 533 6.67 -16.66 -6.72
C GLN A 533 6.88 -18.05 -7.34
N ALA A 534 5.95 -18.51 -8.19
CA ALA A 534 5.99 -19.82 -8.86
C ALA A 534 6.22 -21.01 -7.91
N TYR A 535 5.69 -20.94 -6.69
CA TYR A 535 5.79 -22.04 -5.73
C TYR A 535 5.03 -23.27 -6.25
N SER A 536 5.69 -24.43 -6.27
CA SER A 536 5.19 -25.65 -6.91
C SER A 536 3.95 -26.26 -6.25
N GLN A 537 3.70 -25.92 -4.97
CA GLN A 537 2.53 -26.33 -4.20
C GLN A 537 1.29 -25.46 -4.45
N TYR A 538 1.43 -24.30 -5.11
CA TYR A 538 0.33 -23.40 -5.42
C TYR A 538 -0.10 -23.54 -6.89
N THR A 539 -1.06 -22.71 -7.31
CA THR A 539 -1.63 -22.75 -8.65
C THR A 539 -0.54 -22.72 -9.73
N THR A 540 -0.66 -23.62 -10.70
CA THR A 540 0.24 -23.71 -11.85
C THR A 540 -0.52 -23.39 -13.14
N PRO A 541 -0.02 -22.49 -14.00
CA PRO A 541 -0.70 -22.13 -15.23
C PRO A 541 -0.31 -23.08 -16.36
N PHE A 542 -1.18 -23.23 -17.35
CA PHE A 542 -0.96 -24.07 -18.53
C PHE A 542 -1.67 -23.47 -19.75
N ALA A 543 -1.16 -23.76 -20.95
CA ALA A 543 -1.73 -23.26 -22.20
C ALA A 543 -1.57 -24.29 -23.33
N SER A 544 -2.39 -24.19 -24.38
CA SER A 544 -2.21 -24.98 -25.61
C SER A 544 -1.03 -24.50 -26.45
N TRP A 545 -0.72 -23.21 -26.35
CA TRP A 545 0.38 -22.54 -27.01
C TRP A 545 0.83 -21.36 -26.15
N THR A 546 2.12 -21.10 -26.13
CA THR A 546 2.70 -19.87 -25.56
C THR A 546 3.65 -19.33 -26.61
N SER A 547 3.46 -18.07 -26.99
CA SER A 547 4.40 -17.33 -27.85
C SER A 547 5.83 -17.44 -27.32
N GLN A 548 6.82 -17.56 -28.21
CA GLN A 548 8.24 -17.63 -27.84
C GLN A 548 8.77 -16.37 -27.13
N TYR A 549 8.01 -15.27 -27.17
CA TYR A 549 8.34 -14.00 -26.53
C TYR A 549 7.71 -13.87 -25.13
N ASP A 550 6.81 -14.77 -24.75
CA ASP A 550 6.00 -14.67 -23.53
C ASP A 550 6.23 -15.89 -22.63
N ASN A 551 5.68 -15.83 -21.41
CA ASN A 551 5.75 -16.92 -20.46
C ASN A 551 4.38 -17.16 -19.82
N VAL A 552 3.99 -18.42 -19.68
CA VAL A 552 2.69 -18.85 -19.12
C VAL A 552 2.47 -18.38 -17.67
N TRP A 553 3.54 -18.17 -16.91
CA TRP A 553 3.47 -17.66 -15.54
C TRP A 553 3.03 -16.20 -15.43
N ARG A 554 3.17 -15.43 -16.51
CA ARG A 554 2.87 -13.98 -16.55
C ARG A 554 1.39 -13.62 -16.54
N ALA A 555 0.50 -14.61 -16.58
CA ALA A 555 -0.93 -14.39 -16.48
C ALA A 555 -1.48 -14.79 -15.10
N ILE A 556 -0.61 -15.08 -14.13
CA ILE A 556 -0.97 -15.32 -12.74
C ILE A 556 0.05 -14.70 -11.75
N ASP A 557 0.83 -13.70 -12.19
CA ASP A 557 1.84 -13.05 -11.36
C ASP A 557 1.33 -11.80 -10.63
N GLY A 558 0.03 -11.49 -10.77
CA GLY A 558 -0.66 -10.40 -10.07
C GLY A 558 -0.46 -9.04 -10.74
N ILE A 559 0.19 -9.01 -11.90
CA ILE A 559 0.66 -7.80 -12.59
C ILE A 559 -0.32 -7.43 -13.71
N VAL A 560 -0.88 -6.23 -13.63
CA VAL A 560 -1.78 -5.67 -14.66
C VAL A 560 -1.38 -4.24 -14.97
N TYR A 561 -0.66 -4.02 -16.06
CA TYR A 561 -0.19 -2.69 -16.49
C TYR A 561 -1.01 -2.15 -17.64
N ARG A 562 -0.98 -0.82 -17.79
CA ARG A 562 -1.68 -0.18 -18.91
C ARG A 562 -1.01 -0.47 -20.26
N ASN A 563 0.32 -0.37 -20.29
CA ASN A 563 1.08 -0.35 -21.53
C ASN A 563 1.81 -1.68 -21.75
N ALA A 564 2.28 -1.87 -22.98
CA ALA A 564 3.19 -2.96 -23.32
C ALA A 564 4.58 -2.83 -22.67
N VAL A 565 4.84 -1.71 -21.99
CA VAL A 565 6.06 -1.38 -21.26
C VAL A 565 5.69 -1.20 -19.78
N PRO A 566 6.37 -1.87 -18.85
CA PRO A 566 7.48 -2.79 -19.10
C PRO A 566 7.07 -4.06 -19.88
N GLN A 567 7.99 -4.56 -20.70
CA GLN A 567 7.73 -5.71 -21.58
C GLN A 567 7.57 -7.03 -20.79
N ASN A 568 6.94 -8.02 -21.44
CA ASN A 568 6.86 -9.42 -21.00
C ASN A 568 6.08 -9.66 -19.69
N THR A 569 5.01 -8.89 -19.47
CA THR A 569 4.10 -8.91 -18.31
C THR A 569 2.75 -9.57 -18.64
N ARG A 570 2.78 -10.52 -19.59
CA ARG A 570 1.57 -11.16 -20.13
C ARG A 570 1.88 -12.53 -20.74
N TRP A 571 0.83 -13.31 -20.92
CA TRP A 571 0.83 -14.50 -21.78
C TRP A 571 0.08 -14.18 -23.07
N THR A 572 0.57 -14.68 -24.22
CA THR A 572 -0.15 -14.57 -25.50
C THR A 572 -0.07 -15.84 -26.35
N SER A 573 -1.11 -16.05 -27.18
CA SER A 573 -1.13 -17.04 -28.25
C SER A 573 -0.54 -16.51 -29.57
N TYR A 574 0.23 -15.41 -29.54
CA TYR A 574 0.81 -14.81 -30.74
C TYR A 574 1.61 -15.84 -31.55
N GLN A 575 1.43 -15.81 -32.88
CA GLN A 575 2.00 -16.76 -33.84
C GLN A 575 1.63 -18.23 -33.61
N SER A 576 0.56 -18.53 -32.86
CA SER A 576 0.04 -19.88 -32.76
C SER A 576 -0.40 -20.41 -34.13
N PRO A 577 -0.07 -21.69 -34.46
CA PRO A 577 -0.60 -22.35 -35.65
C PRO A 577 -2.05 -22.82 -35.47
N ASN A 578 -2.60 -22.74 -34.25
CA ASN A 578 -3.92 -23.26 -33.94
C ASN A 578 -5.02 -22.28 -34.37
N ALA A 579 -6.19 -22.79 -34.77
CA ALA A 579 -7.36 -21.94 -35.01
C ALA A 579 -7.94 -21.36 -33.71
N SER A 580 -7.71 -22.03 -32.59
CA SER A 580 -8.14 -21.63 -31.25
C SER A 580 -7.14 -22.14 -30.23
N ASP A 581 -6.94 -21.36 -29.16
CA ASP A 581 -6.07 -21.70 -28.05
C ASP A 581 -6.79 -21.56 -26.71
N TYR A 582 -6.19 -22.13 -25.68
CA TYR A 582 -6.61 -21.95 -24.30
C TYR A 582 -5.46 -21.51 -23.40
N PHE A 583 -5.82 -20.77 -22.35
CA PHE A 583 -5.02 -20.56 -21.16
C PHE A 583 -5.82 -21.05 -19.95
N GLY A 584 -5.17 -21.71 -19.01
CA GLY A 584 -5.82 -22.21 -17.82
C GLY A 584 -4.90 -22.29 -16.62
N VAL A 585 -5.53 -22.59 -15.49
CA VAL A 585 -4.91 -22.70 -14.18
C VAL A 585 -5.28 -24.04 -13.55
N ASP A 586 -4.27 -24.75 -13.06
CA ASP A 586 -4.43 -25.91 -12.21
C ASP A 586 -4.26 -25.47 -10.75
N LEU A 587 -5.38 -25.44 -10.04
CA LEU A 587 -5.49 -25.04 -8.63
C LEU A 587 -4.90 -26.10 -7.68
N ARG A 588 -4.31 -27.18 -8.23
CA ARG A 588 -3.65 -28.31 -7.56
C ARG A 588 -4.59 -29.23 -6.77
N ARG A 589 -5.83 -28.82 -6.59
CA ARG A 589 -6.89 -29.52 -5.83
C ARG A 589 -8.26 -28.98 -6.21
N PRO A 590 -9.35 -29.73 -6.00
CA PRO A 590 -10.70 -29.21 -6.21
C PRO A 590 -10.98 -27.96 -5.36
N GLN A 591 -11.48 -26.90 -5.99
CA GLN A 591 -11.83 -25.62 -5.38
C GLN A 591 -13.23 -25.14 -5.79
N ALA A 592 -13.95 -24.51 -4.86
CA ALA A 592 -15.28 -23.94 -5.02
C ALA A 592 -15.09 -22.53 -5.52
N VAL A 593 -15.52 -22.32 -6.75
CA VAL A 593 -15.25 -21.11 -7.51
C VAL A 593 -16.58 -20.63 -8.09
N SER A 594 -16.78 -19.32 -8.10
CA SER A 594 -18.01 -18.67 -8.60
C SER A 594 -17.73 -17.36 -9.33
N ASN A 595 -16.47 -16.93 -9.35
CA ASN A 595 -16.06 -15.63 -9.86
C ASN A 595 -14.66 -15.76 -10.47
N VAL A 596 -14.54 -15.40 -11.75
CA VAL A 596 -13.28 -15.33 -12.48
C VAL A 596 -13.15 -13.93 -13.07
N LYS A 597 -11.97 -13.33 -13.00
CA LYS A 597 -11.67 -12.09 -13.72
C LYS A 597 -10.55 -12.34 -14.73
N LEU A 598 -10.77 -11.88 -15.95
CA LEU A 598 -9.81 -11.99 -17.04
C LEU A 598 -9.39 -10.59 -17.49
N PHE A 599 -8.08 -10.38 -17.63
CA PHE A 599 -7.50 -9.13 -18.10
C PHE A 599 -6.93 -9.37 -19.49
N PHE A 600 -7.78 -9.20 -20.51
CA PHE A 600 -7.38 -9.41 -21.90
C PHE A 600 -6.44 -8.29 -22.35
N TYR A 601 -5.32 -8.69 -22.94
CA TYR A 601 -4.31 -7.77 -23.45
C TYR A 601 -4.46 -7.57 -24.95
N THR A 602 -4.22 -6.33 -25.42
CA THR A 602 -4.03 -6.04 -26.84
C THR A 602 -2.91 -5.02 -27.05
N ASP A 603 -2.10 -5.20 -28.09
CA ASP A 603 -1.05 -4.26 -28.50
C ASP A 603 -1.47 -3.37 -29.69
N GLY A 604 -2.75 -3.44 -30.10
CA GLY A 604 -3.25 -2.79 -31.32
C GLY A 604 -2.74 -3.42 -32.63
N GLY A 605 -1.94 -4.49 -32.55
CA GLY A 605 -1.28 -5.15 -33.67
C GLY A 605 -1.53 -6.66 -33.70
N GLY A 606 -0.47 -7.44 -33.44
CA GLY A 606 -0.47 -8.90 -33.57
C GLY A 606 -1.25 -9.62 -32.47
N VAL A 607 -1.46 -8.97 -31.33
CA VAL A 607 -2.25 -9.48 -30.21
C VAL A 607 -3.53 -8.67 -30.07
N LYS A 608 -4.67 -9.35 -30.25
CA LYS A 608 -6.00 -8.72 -30.29
C LYS A 608 -6.92 -9.27 -29.21
N LEU A 609 -7.88 -8.46 -28.81
CA LEU A 609 -9.00 -8.92 -27.99
C LEU A 609 -9.75 -10.06 -28.72
N PRO A 610 -10.09 -11.16 -28.03
CA PRO A 610 -10.78 -12.28 -28.67
C PRO A 610 -12.21 -11.89 -29.07
N SER A 611 -12.65 -12.33 -30.26
CA SER A 611 -14.01 -12.07 -30.77
C SER A 611 -15.10 -12.78 -29.95
N SER A 612 -14.73 -13.87 -29.29
CA SER A 612 -15.54 -14.63 -28.35
C SER A 612 -14.63 -15.44 -27.45
N TYR A 613 -15.12 -15.91 -26.31
CA TYR A 613 -14.39 -16.82 -25.44
C TYR A 613 -15.38 -17.65 -24.61
N ASP A 614 -14.94 -18.81 -24.14
CA ASP A 614 -15.67 -19.66 -23.21
C ASP A 614 -14.82 -19.99 -21.99
N LEU A 615 -15.40 -19.83 -20.80
CA LEU A 615 -14.80 -20.30 -19.56
C LEU A 615 -15.21 -21.75 -19.35
N GLN A 616 -14.23 -22.63 -19.23
CA GLN A 616 -14.40 -24.07 -19.04
C GLN A 616 -13.76 -24.51 -17.74
N TYR A 617 -14.30 -25.61 -17.18
CA TYR A 617 -13.73 -26.26 -16.02
C TYR A 617 -13.53 -27.75 -16.28
N LEU A 618 -12.60 -28.36 -15.54
CA LEU A 618 -12.39 -29.79 -15.59
C LEU A 618 -13.44 -30.49 -14.70
N SER A 619 -14.25 -31.36 -15.32
CA SER A 619 -15.22 -32.22 -14.66
C SER A 619 -14.87 -33.68 -14.93
N GLY A 620 -14.42 -34.39 -13.89
CA GLY A 620 -13.81 -35.72 -14.07
C GLY A 620 -12.56 -35.61 -14.94
N SER A 621 -12.59 -36.21 -16.12
CA SER A 621 -11.50 -36.13 -17.12
C SER A 621 -11.84 -35.26 -18.34
N SER A 622 -13.01 -34.59 -18.34
CA SER A 622 -13.51 -33.84 -19.50
C SER A 622 -13.60 -32.35 -19.21
N TRP A 623 -13.26 -31.53 -20.21
CA TRP A 623 -13.47 -30.09 -20.18
C TRP A 623 -14.91 -29.77 -20.57
N VAL A 624 -15.60 -29.00 -19.73
CA VAL A 624 -16.99 -28.59 -19.95
C VAL A 624 -17.14 -27.10 -19.71
N THR A 625 -18.06 -26.47 -20.44
CA THR A 625 -18.42 -25.06 -20.25
C THR A 625 -18.93 -24.82 -18.83
N VAL A 626 -18.45 -23.76 -18.18
CA VAL A 626 -18.96 -23.32 -16.87
C VAL A 626 -20.44 -22.94 -17.03
N PRO A 627 -21.36 -23.50 -16.22
CA PRO A 627 -22.79 -23.26 -16.37
C PRO A 627 -23.17 -21.84 -15.95
N GLY A 628 -24.13 -21.23 -16.63
CA GLY A 628 -24.79 -20.00 -16.18
C GLY A 628 -23.91 -18.73 -16.14
N GLN A 629 -22.78 -18.71 -16.84
CA GLN A 629 -21.86 -17.57 -16.92
C GLN A 629 -22.59 -16.24 -17.18
N GLN A 630 -22.46 -15.30 -16.25
CA GLN A 630 -22.83 -13.90 -16.40
C GLN A 630 -21.55 -13.07 -16.52
N ARG A 631 -21.44 -12.29 -17.59
CA ARG A 631 -20.21 -11.55 -17.93
C ARG A 631 -20.43 -10.06 -17.78
N SER A 632 -19.42 -9.34 -17.31
CA SER A 632 -19.38 -7.88 -17.41
C SER A 632 -19.39 -7.46 -18.89
N VAL A 633 -19.72 -6.19 -19.14
CA VAL A 633 -19.69 -5.63 -20.50
C VAL A 633 -18.27 -5.77 -21.06
N SER A 634 -18.17 -6.27 -22.30
CA SER A 634 -16.88 -6.39 -22.99
C SER A 634 -16.23 -5.02 -23.15
N SER A 635 -15.03 -4.87 -22.60
CA SER A 635 -14.20 -3.67 -22.81
C SER A 635 -13.52 -3.73 -24.17
N THR A 636 -13.32 -2.56 -24.78
CA THR A 636 -12.46 -2.38 -25.96
C THR A 636 -11.04 -1.94 -25.58
N ALA A 637 -10.81 -1.61 -24.31
CA ALA A 637 -9.49 -1.25 -23.79
C ALA A 637 -8.72 -2.50 -23.36
N SER A 638 -7.40 -2.43 -23.46
CA SER A 638 -6.50 -3.43 -22.88
C SER A 638 -6.72 -3.51 -21.38
N ASN A 639 -6.49 -4.69 -20.81
CA ASN A 639 -6.36 -4.92 -19.38
C ASN A 639 -7.50 -4.38 -18.51
N SER A 640 -8.69 -4.22 -19.10
CA SER A 640 -9.91 -3.96 -18.35
C SER A 640 -10.47 -5.27 -17.79
N PRO A 641 -10.91 -5.30 -16.52
CA PRO A 641 -11.37 -6.53 -15.89
C PRO A 641 -12.65 -7.04 -16.56
N THR A 642 -12.57 -8.22 -17.16
CA THR A 642 -13.71 -8.98 -17.63
C THR A 642 -14.13 -9.94 -16.53
N THR A 643 -15.16 -9.58 -15.76
CA THR A 643 -15.67 -10.39 -14.65
C THR A 643 -16.70 -11.39 -15.15
N ILE A 644 -16.52 -12.66 -14.79
CA ILE A 644 -17.42 -13.78 -15.10
C ILE A 644 -17.90 -14.36 -13.77
N THR A 645 -19.19 -14.19 -13.47
CA THR A 645 -19.84 -14.79 -12.30
C THR A 645 -20.74 -15.95 -12.71
N PHE A 646 -20.87 -16.96 -11.87
CA PHE A 646 -21.64 -18.17 -12.16
C PHE A 646 -22.04 -18.90 -10.86
N PRO A 647 -23.04 -19.79 -10.89
CA PRO A 647 -23.32 -20.67 -9.75
C PRO A 647 -22.06 -21.43 -9.32
N THR A 648 -21.80 -21.51 -8.02
CA THR A 648 -20.59 -22.16 -7.50
C THR A 648 -20.41 -23.56 -8.06
N ILE A 649 -19.24 -23.82 -8.64
CA ILE A 649 -18.80 -25.15 -9.07
C ILE A 649 -17.59 -25.59 -8.24
N THR A 650 -17.36 -26.90 -8.16
CA THR A 650 -16.14 -27.46 -7.57
C THR A 650 -15.27 -28.05 -8.67
N THR A 651 -14.05 -27.54 -8.84
CA THR A 651 -13.11 -28.00 -9.88
C THR A 651 -11.66 -27.81 -9.48
N SER A 652 -10.75 -28.65 -9.96
CA SER A 652 -9.32 -28.43 -9.78
C SER A 652 -8.69 -27.58 -10.87
N GLN A 653 -9.35 -27.40 -12.01
CA GLN A 653 -8.79 -26.65 -13.13
C GLN A 653 -9.85 -25.83 -13.86
N LEU A 654 -9.46 -24.61 -14.24
CA LEU A 654 -10.24 -23.71 -15.08
C LEU A 654 -9.41 -23.35 -16.31
N ARG A 655 -10.06 -23.10 -17.44
CA ARG A 655 -9.41 -22.52 -18.62
C ARG A 655 -10.35 -21.60 -19.38
N VAL A 656 -9.82 -20.57 -20.00
CA VAL A 656 -10.51 -19.80 -21.02
C VAL A 656 -10.05 -20.26 -22.39
N VAL A 657 -11.02 -20.52 -23.28
CA VAL A 657 -10.78 -20.93 -24.67
C VAL A 657 -11.29 -19.83 -25.59
N ALA A 658 -10.46 -19.42 -26.55
CA ALA A 658 -10.83 -18.39 -27.53
C ALA A 658 -10.24 -18.69 -28.92
N PRO A 659 -10.91 -18.27 -30.01
CA PRO A 659 -10.36 -18.38 -31.35
C PRO A 659 -9.22 -17.39 -31.56
N ASN A 660 -8.19 -17.79 -32.31
CA ASN A 660 -7.18 -16.84 -32.77
C ASN A 660 -7.77 -15.93 -33.86
N PRO A 661 -7.41 -14.63 -33.89
CA PRO A 661 -8.00 -13.66 -34.81
C PRO A 661 -7.55 -13.82 -36.27
N GLY A 662 -6.64 -14.74 -36.56
CA GLY A 662 -6.17 -15.09 -37.90
C GLY A 662 -4.73 -15.62 -37.88
N SER A 663 -4.25 -16.12 -39.03
CA SER A 663 -2.89 -16.64 -39.17
C SER A 663 -1.84 -15.60 -38.74
N GLY A 664 -0.91 -16.01 -37.87
CA GLY A 664 0.17 -15.16 -37.36
C GLY A 664 -0.24 -14.17 -36.26
N ASN A 665 -1.52 -14.06 -35.92
CA ASN A 665 -2.04 -13.22 -34.84
C ASN A 665 -2.56 -14.08 -33.68
N GLY A 666 -2.63 -13.51 -32.48
CA GLY A 666 -3.13 -14.20 -31.28
C GLY A 666 -3.99 -13.31 -30.39
N TRP A 667 -4.38 -13.83 -29.24
CA TRP A 667 -4.96 -13.11 -28.12
C TRP A 667 -4.08 -13.32 -26.88
N GLY A 668 -4.28 -12.54 -25.83
CA GLY A 668 -3.46 -12.65 -24.63
C GLY A 668 -4.17 -12.24 -23.36
N LEU A 669 -3.56 -12.59 -22.23
CA LEU A 669 -3.97 -12.22 -20.89
C LEU A 669 -2.77 -11.61 -20.16
N SER A 670 -2.99 -10.46 -19.52
CA SER A 670 -2.09 -10.00 -18.45
C SER A 670 -2.39 -10.71 -17.14
N GLU A 671 -3.63 -11.11 -16.88
CA GLU A 671 -3.97 -11.82 -15.63
C GLU A 671 -5.23 -12.69 -15.78
N PHE A 672 -5.21 -13.85 -15.12
CA PHE A 672 -6.32 -14.77 -14.94
C PHE A 672 -6.54 -14.96 -13.43
N GLU A 673 -7.54 -14.28 -12.89
CA GLU A 673 -7.88 -14.35 -11.48
C GLU A 673 -9.03 -15.33 -11.22
N VAL A 674 -8.92 -16.11 -10.14
CA VAL A 674 -9.99 -16.97 -9.65
C VAL A 674 -10.31 -16.56 -8.23
N TRP A 675 -11.50 -16.02 -8.01
CA TRP A 675 -11.92 -15.50 -6.70
C TRP A 675 -12.74 -16.54 -5.94
N ALA A 676 -12.26 -16.89 -4.75
CA ALA A 676 -12.88 -17.87 -3.86
C ALA A 676 -12.89 -17.36 -2.41
N PRO A 677 -13.82 -17.81 -1.56
CA PRO A 677 -13.77 -17.48 -0.13
C PRO A 677 -12.44 -17.96 0.50
N ALA A 678 -11.87 -17.17 1.42
CA ALA A 678 -10.63 -17.48 2.14
C ALA A 678 -10.79 -18.66 3.12
N ILE A 679 -10.79 -19.88 2.59
CA ILE A 679 -10.93 -21.14 3.30
C ILE A 679 -9.60 -21.87 3.25
N TYR A 680 -9.19 -22.46 4.37
CA TYR A 680 -7.87 -23.08 4.54
C TYR A 680 -7.97 -24.43 5.26
N LYS A 681 -7.01 -25.30 4.95
CA LYS A 681 -6.56 -26.39 5.81
C LYS A 681 -5.37 -25.87 6.61
N ILE A 682 -5.39 -26.07 7.93
CA ILE A 682 -4.32 -25.60 8.82
C ILE A 682 -3.44 -26.82 9.13
N GLN A 683 -2.26 -26.91 8.51
CA GLN A 683 -1.36 -28.06 8.59
C GLN A 683 -0.23 -27.80 9.59
N ASN A 684 0.02 -28.72 10.52
CA ASN A 684 1.10 -28.60 11.48
C ASN A 684 2.46 -28.90 10.83
N LYS A 685 3.48 -28.07 11.09
CA LYS A 685 4.84 -28.23 10.55
C LYS A 685 5.52 -29.50 11.05
N ASN A 686 5.38 -29.81 12.34
CA ASN A 686 6.05 -30.95 12.95
C ASN A 686 5.56 -32.29 12.39
N SER A 687 4.24 -32.44 12.23
CA SER A 687 3.61 -33.73 11.88
C SER A 687 3.15 -33.85 10.42
N GLY A 688 2.97 -32.73 9.71
CA GLY A 688 2.32 -32.68 8.40
C GLY A 688 0.81 -32.96 8.44
N LYS A 689 0.18 -33.02 9.61
CA LYS A 689 -1.26 -33.32 9.79
C LYS A 689 -2.11 -32.06 9.87
N LEU A 690 -3.40 -32.18 9.65
CA LEU A 690 -4.35 -31.06 9.64
C LEU A 690 -5.03 -30.88 10.99
N MET A 691 -5.27 -29.62 11.38
CA MET A 691 -6.16 -29.26 12.47
C MET A 691 -7.62 -29.57 12.08
N GLY A 692 -8.29 -30.38 12.89
CA GLY A 692 -9.65 -30.88 12.65
C GLY A 692 -10.49 -30.93 13.92
N VAL A 693 -11.81 -31.05 13.74
CA VAL A 693 -12.75 -31.23 14.87
C VAL A 693 -12.94 -32.72 15.10
N GLN A 694 -12.71 -33.17 16.33
CA GLN A 694 -12.83 -34.58 16.67
C GLN A 694 -14.18 -35.16 16.23
N ASN A 695 -14.13 -36.27 15.50
CA ASN A 695 -15.29 -36.98 14.94
C ASN A 695 -16.21 -36.12 14.07
N ALA A 696 -15.70 -35.02 13.48
CA ALA A 696 -16.49 -34.05 12.70
C ALA A 696 -17.74 -33.55 13.47
N SER A 697 -17.65 -33.43 14.79
CA SER A 697 -18.75 -32.98 15.63
C SER A 697 -19.21 -31.57 15.24
N THR A 698 -20.49 -31.28 15.39
CA THR A 698 -21.08 -29.94 15.21
C THR A 698 -21.50 -29.29 16.53
N ALA A 699 -21.23 -29.95 17.66
CA ALA A 699 -21.58 -29.46 18.99
C ALA A 699 -20.58 -28.43 19.52
N ASN A 700 -21.08 -27.51 20.36
CA ASN A 700 -20.24 -26.70 21.23
C ASN A 700 -19.35 -27.59 22.11
N SER A 701 -18.14 -27.10 22.39
CA SER A 701 -17.14 -27.77 23.20
C SER A 701 -16.61 -29.09 22.62
N ALA A 702 -16.81 -29.35 21.33
CA ALA A 702 -16.12 -30.44 20.67
C ALA A 702 -14.62 -30.15 20.57
N ASN A 703 -13.83 -31.20 20.79
CA ASN A 703 -12.37 -31.11 20.83
C ASN A 703 -11.77 -30.76 19.45
N ILE A 704 -10.69 -29.98 19.46
CA ILE A 704 -9.82 -29.79 18.31
C ILE A 704 -8.60 -30.70 18.42
N GLN A 705 -8.30 -31.42 17.34
CA GLN A 705 -7.21 -32.38 17.28
C GLN A 705 -6.43 -32.20 15.97
N GLN A 706 -5.26 -32.85 15.85
CA GLN A 706 -4.65 -33.06 14.54
C GLN A 706 -5.02 -34.43 13.95
N TYR A 707 -5.14 -34.51 12.64
CA TYR A 707 -5.45 -35.75 11.93
C TYR A 707 -4.93 -35.73 10.49
N ASP A 708 -4.66 -36.91 9.91
CA ASP A 708 -4.33 -37.04 8.49
C ASP A 708 -5.46 -36.48 7.61
N ASP A 709 -5.12 -35.90 6.46
CA ASP A 709 -6.13 -35.36 5.55
C ASP A 709 -7.00 -36.48 4.95
N ASN A 710 -8.24 -36.57 5.39
CA ASN A 710 -9.25 -37.54 4.96
C ASN A 710 -10.35 -36.88 4.09
N GLY A 711 -10.17 -35.61 3.71
CA GLY A 711 -11.10 -34.86 2.86
C GLY A 711 -12.40 -34.40 3.53
N THR A 712 -12.59 -34.57 4.84
CA THR A 712 -13.82 -34.15 5.52
C THR A 712 -13.86 -32.65 5.81
N ARG A 713 -15.08 -32.10 5.94
CA ARG A 713 -15.30 -30.66 6.10
C ARG A 713 -14.81 -30.08 7.43
N ASP A 714 -14.61 -30.91 8.45
CA ASP A 714 -14.13 -30.48 9.74
C ASP A 714 -12.65 -30.08 9.74
N HIS A 715 -11.90 -30.40 8.68
CA HIS A 715 -10.53 -29.91 8.44
C HIS A 715 -10.49 -28.54 7.75
N LEU A 716 -11.65 -27.95 7.45
CA LEU A 716 -11.75 -26.72 6.68
C LEU A 716 -12.14 -25.53 7.56
N TRP A 717 -11.28 -24.52 7.52
CA TRP A 717 -11.37 -23.35 8.37
C TRP A 717 -11.45 -22.08 7.54
N GLN A 718 -12.40 -21.21 7.84
CA GLN A 718 -12.50 -19.88 7.26
C GLN A 718 -11.90 -18.86 8.22
N LEU A 719 -10.95 -18.07 7.75
CA LEU A 719 -10.42 -16.94 8.52
C LEU A 719 -11.28 -15.71 8.22
N ILE A 720 -11.97 -15.22 9.25
CA ILE A 720 -12.85 -14.05 9.17
C ILE A 720 -12.14 -12.89 9.86
N LYS A 721 -11.77 -11.86 9.11
CA LYS A 721 -11.14 -10.64 9.64
C LYS A 721 -12.03 -10.06 10.75
N ALA A 722 -11.43 -9.75 11.89
CA ALA A 722 -12.04 -9.06 13.02
C ALA A 722 -11.30 -7.72 13.27
N PRO A 723 -11.90 -6.77 14.02
CA PRO A 723 -11.22 -5.56 14.43
C PRO A 723 -9.89 -5.91 15.09
N GLY A 724 -8.88 -5.10 14.83
CA GLY A 724 -7.62 -5.26 15.50
C GLY A 724 -6.63 -6.28 14.88
N GLY A 725 -6.70 -6.52 13.57
CA GLY A 725 -5.78 -7.47 12.90
C GLY A 725 -5.92 -8.90 13.45
N TRP A 726 -7.03 -9.14 14.16
CA TRP A 726 -7.43 -10.42 14.68
C TRP A 726 -8.33 -11.12 13.66
N TYR A 727 -8.46 -12.43 13.81
CA TYR A 727 -9.31 -13.28 13.01
C TYR A 727 -10.21 -14.09 13.93
N LYS A 728 -11.44 -14.30 13.50
CA LYS A 728 -12.25 -15.42 13.95
C LYS A 728 -11.95 -16.59 13.01
N ILE A 729 -11.64 -17.76 13.55
CA ILE A 729 -11.33 -18.96 12.75
C ILE A 729 -12.55 -19.88 12.82
N LYS A 730 -13.34 -19.92 11.75
CA LYS A 730 -14.64 -20.61 11.69
C LYS A 730 -14.50 -21.98 11.04
N ASN A 731 -14.95 -23.04 11.70
CA ASN A 731 -15.03 -24.36 11.10
C ASN A 731 -16.18 -24.42 10.08
N LEU A 732 -15.94 -24.97 8.89
CA LEU A 732 -16.96 -25.04 7.84
C LEU A 732 -17.93 -26.22 7.97
N ASN A 733 -17.65 -27.21 8.81
CA ASN A 733 -18.58 -28.29 9.08
C ASN A 733 -19.67 -27.84 10.08
N SER A 734 -19.26 -27.23 11.19
CA SER A 734 -20.18 -26.82 12.26
C SER A 734 -20.68 -25.38 12.15
N GLY A 735 -19.91 -24.50 11.51
CA GLY A 735 -20.12 -23.05 11.55
C GLY A 735 -19.71 -22.38 12.87
N LEU A 736 -19.13 -23.13 13.80
CA LEU A 736 -18.63 -22.64 15.09
C LEU A 736 -17.18 -22.12 14.96
N LEU A 737 -16.74 -21.35 15.95
CA LEU A 737 -15.42 -20.74 15.97
C LEU A 737 -14.43 -21.57 16.79
N LEU A 738 -13.17 -21.53 16.40
CA LEU A 738 -12.06 -21.96 17.23
C LEU A 738 -12.00 -21.09 18.49
N ALA A 739 -11.98 -21.73 19.65
CA ALA A 739 -11.99 -21.06 20.95
C ALA A 739 -11.11 -21.82 21.95
N VAL A 740 -10.64 -21.12 22.99
CA VAL A 740 -9.96 -21.75 24.12
C VAL A 740 -11.00 -22.20 25.14
N GLN A 741 -10.94 -23.46 25.58
CA GLN A 741 -11.91 -23.98 26.53
C GLN A 741 -11.92 -23.16 27.83
N GLY A 742 -13.11 -22.67 28.19
CA GLY A 742 -13.32 -21.87 29.41
C GLY A 742 -12.59 -20.53 29.42
N ALA A 743 -12.18 -20.00 28.26
CA ALA A 743 -11.33 -18.81 28.14
C ALA A 743 -10.06 -18.89 29.02
N SER A 744 -9.54 -20.10 29.23
CA SER A 744 -8.36 -20.33 30.04
C SER A 744 -7.15 -19.57 29.49
N THR A 745 -6.26 -19.15 30.38
CA THR A 745 -4.95 -18.56 30.03
C THR A 745 -3.79 -19.49 30.38
N ALA A 746 -4.08 -20.74 30.77
CA ALA A 746 -3.07 -21.71 31.14
C ALA A 746 -2.46 -22.41 29.92
N ASN A 747 -1.19 -22.83 30.05
CA ASN A 747 -0.54 -23.76 29.14
C ASN A 747 -1.28 -25.10 29.11
N SER A 748 -1.26 -25.73 27.93
CA SER A 748 -1.97 -26.99 27.63
C SER A 748 -3.48 -26.90 27.81
N ALA A 749 -4.06 -25.69 27.86
CA ALA A 749 -5.50 -25.55 27.80
C ALA A 749 -6.01 -25.99 26.42
N GLN A 750 -7.05 -26.80 26.44
CA GLN A 750 -7.62 -27.43 25.26
C GLN A 750 -8.28 -26.40 24.34
N LEU A 751 -8.05 -26.54 23.03
CA LEU A 751 -8.85 -25.85 22.04
C LEU A 751 -10.13 -26.63 21.76
N GLN A 752 -11.21 -25.88 21.59
CA GLN A 752 -12.53 -26.39 21.25
C GLN A 752 -13.11 -25.60 20.08
N GLN A 753 -14.19 -26.11 19.50
CA GLN A 753 -15.10 -25.24 18.76
C GLN A 753 -16.24 -24.75 19.67
N PHE A 754 -16.64 -23.50 19.50
CA PHE A 754 -17.71 -22.90 20.30
C PHE A 754 -18.46 -21.81 19.52
N GLN A 755 -19.71 -21.55 19.90
CA GLN A 755 -20.49 -20.44 19.35
C GLN A 755 -19.82 -19.10 19.68
N ASP A 756 -19.89 -18.15 18.74
CA ASP A 756 -19.30 -16.83 18.92
C ASP A 756 -19.91 -16.09 20.12
N SER A 757 -19.16 -16.00 21.22
CA SER A 757 -19.54 -15.26 22.43
C SER A 757 -19.08 -13.80 22.41
N GLY A 758 -18.38 -13.35 21.36
CA GLY A 758 -17.79 -12.01 21.27
C GLY A 758 -16.63 -11.77 22.24
N THR A 759 -16.10 -12.82 22.88
CA THR A 759 -15.01 -12.76 23.86
C THR A 759 -13.63 -13.00 23.21
N ASP A 760 -12.58 -12.49 23.84
CA ASP A 760 -11.23 -12.48 23.27
C ASP A 760 -10.61 -13.88 23.09
N ASP A 761 -11.15 -14.91 23.75
CA ASP A 761 -10.71 -16.31 23.57
C ASP A 761 -11.09 -16.89 22.20
N HIS A 762 -11.92 -16.19 21.42
CA HIS A 762 -12.31 -16.53 20.04
C HIS A 762 -11.52 -15.74 18.98
N LEU A 763 -10.64 -14.83 19.41
CA LEU A 763 -9.90 -13.94 18.54
C LEU A 763 -8.44 -14.40 18.42
N TRP A 764 -7.98 -14.54 17.17
CA TRP A 764 -6.70 -15.15 16.85
C TRP A 764 -5.87 -14.25 15.95
N ARG A 765 -4.58 -14.09 16.23
CA ARG A 765 -3.64 -13.37 15.36
C ARG A 765 -2.74 -14.39 14.68
N VAL A 766 -2.73 -14.36 13.35
CA VAL A 766 -1.82 -15.18 12.56
C VAL A 766 -0.54 -14.39 12.36
N LYS A 767 0.56 -14.85 12.95
CA LYS A 767 1.88 -14.22 12.85
C LYS A 767 2.78 -15.10 11.99
N SER A 768 3.47 -14.51 11.04
CA SER A 768 4.47 -15.22 10.25
C SER A 768 5.71 -15.56 11.09
N ASP A 769 6.25 -16.75 10.86
CA ASP A 769 7.59 -17.18 11.24
C ASP A 769 8.57 -16.93 10.07
N PRO A 770 9.85 -16.59 10.31
CA PRO A 770 10.84 -16.36 9.26
C PRO A 770 11.01 -17.49 8.23
N ASN A 771 10.60 -18.72 8.55
CA ASN A 771 10.71 -19.86 7.64
C ASN A 771 9.44 -20.10 6.82
N GLY A 772 8.53 -19.12 6.72
CA GLY A 772 7.31 -19.22 5.91
C GLY A 772 6.18 -20.03 6.56
N TYR A 773 6.26 -20.29 7.87
CA TYR A 773 5.18 -20.88 8.66
C TYR A 773 4.42 -19.79 9.43
N PHE A 774 3.36 -20.19 10.12
CA PHE A 774 2.51 -19.30 10.89
C PHE A 774 2.37 -19.79 12.33
N MET A 775 2.46 -18.85 13.26
CA MET A 775 2.00 -19.02 14.63
C MET A 775 0.60 -18.44 14.74
N ILE A 776 -0.31 -19.14 15.43
CA ILE A 776 -1.67 -18.67 15.66
C ILE A 776 -1.77 -18.31 17.15
N GLN A 777 -1.83 -17.02 17.48
CA GLN A 777 -1.85 -16.53 18.84
C GLN A 777 -3.28 -16.20 19.29
N ASN A 778 -3.67 -16.62 20.49
CA ASN A 778 -4.95 -16.23 21.10
C ASN A 778 -4.87 -14.83 21.71
N LYS A 779 -5.92 -14.00 21.53
CA LYS A 779 -5.96 -12.64 22.07
C LYS A 779 -6.07 -12.60 23.59
N ASN A 780 -6.88 -13.47 24.19
CA ASN A 780 -7.15 -13.46 25.64
C ASN A 780 -5.93 -13.91 26.45
N SER A 781 -5.22 -14.94 26.02
CA SER A 781 -4.09 -15.51 26.75
C SER A 781 -2.72 -15.04 26.29
N GLY A 782 -2.59 -14.59 25.03
CA GLY A 782 -1.30 -14.34 24.39
C GLY A 782 -0.52 -15.62 24.02
N LEU A 783 -1.08 -16.81 24.26
CA LEU A 783 -0.45 -18.11 23.98
C LEU A 783 -0.68 -18.55 22.52
N LEU A 784 0.16 -19.46 22.03
CA LEU A 784 0.13 -19.98 20.67
C LEU A 784 -0.64 -21.30 20.58
N VAL A 785 -1.27 -21.56 19.43
CA VAL A 785 -1.82 -22.87 19.10
C VAL A 785 -0.69 -23.86 18.83
N GLY A 786 -0.70 -24.97 19.57
CA GLY A 786 0.29 -26.05 19.51
C GLY A 786 -0.34 -27.44 19.54
N VAL A 787 0.47 -28.48 19.35
CA VAL A 787 0.03 -29.87 19.45
C VAL A 787 0.60 -30.46 20.73
N ASP A 788 -0.27 -30.97 21.60
CA ASP A 788 0.11 -31.41 22.94
C ASP A 788 1.21 -32.48 22.90
N GLY A 789 2.27 -32.24 23.67
CA GLY A 789 3.45 -33.10 23.74
C GLY A 789 4.23 -33.27 22.44
N GLU A 790 4.15 -32.32 21.50
CA GLU A 790 4.79 -32.37 20.17
C GLU A 790 4.43 -33.65 19.38
N SER A 791 3.28 -34.25 19.68
CA SER A 791 2.89 -35.53 19.12
C SER A 791 2.73 -35.43 17.60
N THR A 792 3.13 -36.48 16.89
CA THR A 792 2.90 -36.63 15.44
C THR A 792 1.78 -37.63 15.12
N ALA A 793 1.10 -38.14 16.16
CA ALA A 793 0.02 -39.11 16.01
C ALA A 793 -1.31 -38.46 15.61
N ASN A 794 -2.16 -39.24 14.92
CA ASN A 794 -3.55 -38.89 14.72
C ASN A 794 -4.29 -38.78 16.06
N SER A 795 -5.25 -37.86 16.11
CA SER A 795 -6.06 -37.55 17.29
C SER A 795 -5.28 -36.96 18.48
N ALA A 796 -4.03 -36.54 18.26
CA ALA A 796 -3.32 -35.75 19.27
C ALA A 796 -4.02 -34.41 19.47
N ASN A 797 -4.07 -33.99 20.73
CA ASN A 797 -4.85 -32.82 21.14
C ASN A 797 -4.21 -31.53 20.65
N VAL A 798 -5.04 -30.57 20.22
CA VAL A 798 -4.57 -29.21 19.92
C VAL A 798 -4.85 -28.33 21.12
N VAL A 799 -3.83 -27.63 21.59
CA VAL A 799 -3.83 -26.85 22.83
C VAL A 799 -3.30 -25.45 22.57
N GLN A 800 -3.45 -24.56 23.54
CA GLN A 800 -2.62 -23.36 23.60
C GLN A 800 -1.42 -23.58 24.51
N PHE A 801 -0.28 -23.00 24.16
CA PHE A 801 0.94 -23.11 24.93
C PHE A 801 1.82 -21.87 24.75
N GLN A 802 2.65 -21.57 25.73
CA GLN A 802 3.65 -20.50 25.63
C GLN A 802 4.61 -20.80 24.49
N ASP A 803 5.03 -19.77 23.75
CA ASP A 803 6.03 -19.98 22.71
C ASP A 803 7.36 -20.46 23.31
N ASN A 804 7.80 -21.63 22.89
CA ASN A 804 9.04 -22.31 23.29
C ASN A 804 9.92 -22.62 22.06
N GLY A 805 9.55 -22.12 20.87
CA GLY A 805 10.29 -22.31 19.62
C GLY A 805 10.17 -23.70 18.98
N THR A 806 9.29 -24.59 19.46
CA THR A 806 9.16 -25.94 18.90
C THR A 806 8.30 -25.95 17.62
N PRO A 807 8.57 -26.87 16.67
CA PRO A 807 7.86 -26.90 15.38
C PRO A 807 6.36 -27.20 15.48
N ASP A 808 5.86 -27.72 16.58
CA ASP A 808 4.44 -28.03 16.77
C ASP A 808 3.57 -26.76 16.94
N HIS A 809 4.17 -25.61 17.23
CA HIS A 809 3.49 -24.31 17.25
C HIS A 809 3.40 -23.65 15.86
N LEU A 810 4.05 -24.26 14.86
CA LEU A 810 4.16 -23.72 13.51
C LEU A 810 3.18 -24.42 12.57
N TRP A 811 2.44 -23.62 11.81
CA TRP A 811 1.37 -24.08 10.94
C TRP A 811 1.53 -23.55 9.51
N SER A 812 1.07 -24.30 8.52
CA SER A 812 0.88 -23.85 7.15
C SER A 812 -0.61 -23.64 6.90
N LEU A 813 -0.98 -22.49 6.34
CA LEU A 813 -2.34 -22.21 5.88
C LEU A 813 -2.46 -22.59 4.40
N LEU A 814 -3.00 -23.77 4.12
CA LEU A 814 -3.15 -24.30 2.77
C LEU A 814 -4.54 -23.93 2.22
N PRO A 815 -4.68 -23.07 1.19
CA PRO A 815 -5.99 -22.71 0.63
C PRO A 815 -6.83 -23.94 0.29
N SER A 816 -8.06 -24.08 0.75
CA SER A 816 -8.83 -25.31 0.59
C SER A 816 -10.30 -25.02 0.38
N VAL A 817 -11.07 -26.01 -0.04
CA VAL A 817 -12.49 -25.84 -0.36
C VAL A 817 -13.33 -26.96 0.25
N PRO A 818 -14.57 -26.64 0.68
CA PRO A 818 -15.56 -27.64 1.06
C PRO A 818 -15.93 -28.57 -0.08
N VAL A 819 -15.68 -29.87 0.11
CA VAL A 819 -16.34 -30.92 -0.67
C VAL A 819 -17.84 -30.83 -0.34
N SER A 820 -18.67 -30.79 -1.40
CA SER A 820 -20.14 -30.74 -1.30
C SER A 820 -20.71 -32.06 -0.83
#